data_AF-A0A261BB36-F1
#
_entry.id   AF-A0A261BB36-F1
#
_cell.length_a   1.000
_cell.length_b   1.000
_cell.length_c   1.000
_cell.angle_alpha   90.00
_cell.angle_beta   90.00
_cell.angle_gamma   90.00
#
_symmetry.space_group_name_H-M   'P 1'
#
loop_
_entity.id
_entity.type
_entity.pdbx_description
1 polymer ?
#
loop_
_entity_poly.entity_id
_entity_poly.type
_entity_poly.pdbx_seq_one_letter_code
_entity_poly.pdbx_strand_id
1 'polypeptide(L)'
;MTTLGTNRIKRCILYGQLIILLFAFTSIYPQIHGLFGERGLLPVSPMLECEEESVFQCRLPLLRFICNLFHLSPSVGLQLFSLIGVCLSALAIHKPECQNLITFLTLYFLYRTIYEAGGVFMYYQWDAFLLESTVYVAVLAWFDDGPADSVALFSIVALLVRVIFMNGASKLLSKCPAWWNLTALDYHFESQPLPTPFSWYAHHFPPFFKQLATIAIYYFEIILPPLFLIPVIHVRYVVFFCQILLMILTMLTGNNGFFNYNIIILLVSLLETPRVPVGAPLLSALVFGKLGYDLAHRMPVKLVTTEGSLPSFVLNLSYDTFQKLAIYYIDMIIILTALMFSIINAYTVLKGLGSQARVSKIVHVAFVAACVLLLNIYGSVPLLRMDEKLAQRTNENPMIMSYYKIANSWSVANPYGTYRHMTGQHGRPEIVIEGAPNFDGPWKEIEFKAKPGSISRRPDFVSPHHPRLDAQMYYAAEGTYQQNPFFLSLVYHLMQNTTEVVSLIENYPFKNRSEPMQFVRAKLYMYHFTDIGEKNWWRRDFQEEYMPPFNKGNQALMKFLVENKIINNKKSQFVNGPLGKGMKQWHRLTGGADLIAFFTSIIVLLMVEDKTKRLGRWYFGGVAGAMAAVCTHPLDLLKVQLQTQQQGKLTIPQLSLKIYKNDGFFAFYNGVSASVLRQLTYSTTRFGIYETVKKQLPQDKPLPFYQKALLAGFAGACGGIVGTPGDLVNVRMQNDSKLPPAERRNYKHAIDGLVRITREEGFMKMFNGCTMATSRAILMTIGQLSFYDQIKQTLISTGVAEDNLQTHFASSISAASVATVMTQPLDVMKTRMMNAAPGEFKGILDCFMFTAKLGPMGFFKGFIPAWARLAPHTVLTFIFFEQLRLNFGYSPLPKA
;
A
#
# COMPACT_ATOMS: atom_id res chain seq x y z
N MET A 1 -6.63 24.28 0.70
CA MET A 1 -6.57 22.88 0.25
C MET A 1 -7.90 22.56 -0.40
N THR A 2 -7.95 22.53 -1.72
CA THR A 2 -9.17 22.26 -2.50
C THR A 2 -9.58 20.81 -2.31
N THR A 3 -10.83 20.59 -1.88
CA THR A 3 -11.50 19.29 -1.88
C THR A 3 -11.22 18.56 -3.19
N LEU A 4 -10.75 17.32 -3.13
CA LEU A 4 -10.81 16.44 -4.30
C LEU A 4 -12.29 16.37 -4.70
N GLY A 5 -12.64 16.86 -5.88
CA GLY A 5 -14.03 16.82 -6.33
C GLY A 5 -14.55 15.38 -6.32
N THR A 6 -15.81 15.18 -5.92
CA THR A 6 -16.51 13.89 -5.84
C THR A 6 -16.22 12.98 -7.03
N ASN A 7 -16.24 13.55 -8.25
CA ASN A 7 -16.01 12.80 -9.49
C ASN A 7 -14.59 12.22 -9.58
N ARG A 8 -13.57 12.87 -8.99
CA ARG A 8 -12.21 12.32 -8.94
C ARG A 8 -12.14 11.12 -8.00
N ILE A 9 -12.77 11.21 -6.83
CA ILE A 9 -12.81 10.12 -5.85
C ILE A 9 -13.56 8.92 -6.40
N LYS A 10 -14.75 9.17 -6.99
CA LYS A 10 -15.53 8.18 -7.73
C LYS A 10 -14.68 7.48 -8.79
N ARG A 11 -14.05 8.24 -9.70
CA ARG A 11 -13.17 7.66 -10.73
C ARG A 11 -12.04 6.84 -10.09
N CYS A 12 -11.34 7.34 -9.09
CA CYS A 12 -10.28 6.57 -8.42
C CYS A 12 -10.77 5.22 -7.89
N ILE A 13 -11.97 5.16 -7.30
CA ILE A 13 -12.57 3.91 -6.81
C ILE A 13 -12.94 2.98 -7.98
N LEU A 14 -13.62 3.49 -9.01
CA LEU A 14 -14.00 2.70 -10.19
C LEU A 14 -12.77 2.09 -10.88
N TYR A 15 -11.76 2.91 -11.17
CA TYR A 15 -10.49 2.48 -11.76
C TYR A 15 -9.76 1.47 -10.88
N GLY A 16 -9.64 1.76 -9.57
CA GLY A 16 -8.96 0.87 -8.64
C GLY A 16 -9.61 -0.51 -8.57
N GLN A 17 -10.95 -0.56 -8.48
CA GLN A 17 -11.68 -1.82 -8.45
C GLN A 17 -11.47 -2.64 -9.72
N LEU A 18 -11.46 -2.00 -10.90
CA LEU A 18 -11.20 -2.68 -12.17
C LEU A 18 -9.78 -3.25 -12.24
N ILE A 19 -8.78 -2.55 -11.71
CA ILE A 19 -7.40 -3.05 -11.63
C ILE A 19 -7.33 -4.30 -10.74
N ILE A 20 -8.01 -4.30 -9.59
CA ILE A 20 -8.06 -5.49 -8.72
C ILE A 20 -8.74 -6.66 -9.43
N LEU A 21 -9.90 -6.44 -10.06
CA LEU A 21 -10.62 -7.48 -10.80
C LEU A 21 -9.75 -8.05 -11.92
N LEU A 22 -9.04 -7.19 -12.67
CA LEU A 22 -8.08 -7.58 -13.68
C LEU A 22 -6.99 -8.52 -13.14
N PHE A 23 -6.38 -8.16 -12.00
CA PHE A 23 -5.39 -9.03 -11.33
C PHE A 23 -6.03 -10.33 -10.82
N ALA A 24 -7.23 -10.28 -10.25
CA ALA A 24 -7.93 -11.45 -9.73
C ALA A 24 -8.24 -12.47 -10.84
N PHE A 25 -8.74 -12.01 -11.99
CA PHE A 25 -8.99 -12.87 -13.15
C PHE A 25 -7.68 -13.39 -13.77
N THR A 26 -6.67 -12.54 -13.92
CA THR A 26 -5.36 -12.94 -14.47
C THR A 26 -4.67 -13.97 -13.56
N SER A 27 -4.80 -13.80 -12.24
CA SER A 27 -4.19 -14.70 -11.25
C SER A 27 -4.78 -16.10 -11.30
N ILE A 28 -6.11 -16.24 -11.50
CA ILE A 28 -6.76 -17.55 -11.52
C ILE A 28 -6.60 -18.25 -12.88
N TYR A 29 -6.54 -17.51 -13.99
CA TYR A 29 -6.47 -18.02 -15.36
C TYR A 29 -5.49 -19.21 -15.56
N PRO A 30 -4.19 -19.11 -15.21
CA PRO A 30 -3.24 -20.20 -15.44
C PRO A 30 -3.48 -21.40 -14.53
N GLN A 31 -4.16 -21.21 -13.40
CA GLN A 31 -4.39 -22.26 -12.40
C GLN A 31 -5.65 -23.09 -12.70
N ILE A 32 -6.60 -22.57 -13.49
CA ILE A 32 -7.89 -23.22 -13.77
C ILE A 32 -7.71 -24.64 -14.32
N HIS A 33 -6.77 -24.85 -15.26
CA HIS A 33 -6.63 -26.16 -15.91
C HIS A 33 -6.06 -27.22 -14.96
N GLY A 34 -5.13 -26.86 -14.08
CA GLY A 34 -4.57 -27.75 -13.07
C GLY A 34 -5.49 -27.99 -11.87
N LEU A 35 -6.26 -26.97 -11.45
CA LEU A 35 -7.16 -27.08 -10.30
C LEU A 35 -8.50 -27.71 -10.67
N PHE A 36 -9.11 -27.27 -11.78
CA PHE A 36 -10.51 -27.50 -12.12
C PHE A 36 -10.72 -28.24 -13.46
N GLY A 37 -9.62 -28.58 -14.14
CA GLY A 37 -9.62 -29.34 -15.38
C GLY A 37 -10.28 -30.72 -15.23
N GLU A 38 -10.65 -31.33 -16.36
CA GLU A 38 -11.14 -32.73 -16.38
C GLU A 38 -10.12 -33.72 -15.81
N ARG A 39 -8.83 -33.36 -15.86
CA ARG A 39 -7.70 -34.08 -15.22
C ARG A 39 -7.00 -33.22 -14.17
N GLY A 40 -7.72 -32.25 -13.61
CA GLY A 40 -7.25 -31.38 -12.54
C GLY A 40 -7.54 -31.97 -11.17
N LEU A 41 -7.10 -31.26 -10.12
CA LEU A 41 -7.23 -31.72 -8.73
C LEU A 41 -8.68 -31.97 -8.30
N LEU A 42 -9.59 -31.06 -8.64
CA LEU A 42 -11.02 -31.15 -8.35
C LEU A 42 -11.80 -30.77 -9.62
N PRO A 43 -12.13 -31.75 -10.48
CA PRO A 43 -12.86 -31.50 -11.71
C PRO A 43 -14.22 -30.85 -11.45
N VAL A 44 -14.57 -29.82 -12.24
CA VAL A 44 -15.84 -29.09 -12.12
C VAL A 44 -17.01 -29.81 -12.79
N SER A 45 -16.74 -30.74 -13.72
CA SER A 45 -17.78 -31.45 -14.48
C SER A 45 -18.90 -32.08 -13.61
N PRO A 46 -18.60 -32.75 -12.48
CA PRO A 46 -19.65 -33.32 -11.61
C PRO A 46 -20.57 -32.27 -10.98
N MET A 47 -20.12 -31.02 -10.85
CA MET A 47 -20.92 -29.92 -10.28
C MET A 47 -21.96 -29.36 -11.28
N LEU A 48 -21.85 -29.73 -12.56
CA LEU A 48 -22.76 -29.31 -13.63
C LEU A 48 -23.84 -30.36 -13.95
N GLU A 49 -23.72 -31.57 -13.39
CA GLU A 49 -24.73 -32.61 -13.48
C GLU A 49 -25.92 -32.22 -12.57
N CYS A 50 -27.07 -31.90 -13.18
CA CYS A 50 -28.32 -31.63 -12.45
C CYS A 50 -29.37 -32.67 -12.85
N GLU A 51 -30.02 -33.27 -11.86
CA GLU A 51 -31.02 -34.32 -12.05
C GLU A 51 -32.40 -33.78 -12.49
N GLU A 52 -32.70 -32.49 -12.28
CA GLU A 52 -33.96 -31.86 -12.66
C GLU A 52 -33.84 -30.92 -13.88
N GLU A 53 -34.89 -30.87 -14.71
CA GLU A 53 -34.96 -30.10 -15.97
C GLU A 53 -34.91 -28.56 -15.78
N SER A 54 -35.01 -28.05 -14.55
CA SER A 54 -35.02 -26.61 -14.32
C SER A 54 -33.60 -26.01 -14.34
N VAL A 55 -33.40 -25.03 -15.22
CA VAL A 55 -32.10 -24.34 -15.41
C VAL A 55 -31.67 -23.55 -14.16
N PHE A 56 -32.61 -23.15 -13.31
CA PHE A 56 -32.38 -22.26 -12.17
C PHE A 56 -32.07 -22.98 -10.86
N GLN A 57 -32.26 -24.30 -10.76
CA GLN A 57 -31.89 -25.08 -9.57
C GLN A 57 -30.45 -25.62 -9.62
N CYS A 58 -29.77 -25.52 -10.77
CA CYS A 58 -28.37 -25.91 -10.87
C CYS A 58 -27.45 -24.98 -10.07
N ARG A 59 -26.44 -25.56 -9.42
CA ARG A 59 -25.44 -24.81 -8.65
C ARG A 59 -24.62 -23.83 -9.49
N LEU A 60 -24.38 -24.14 -10.77
CA LEU A 60 -23.61 -23.32 -11.71
C LEU A 60 -24.37 -23.07 -13.03
N PRO A 61 -25.47 -22.31 -13.02
CA PRO A 61 -26.39 -22.21 -14.15
C PRO A 61 -25.76 -21.47 -15.33
N LEU A 62 -25.01 -20.39 -15.07
CA LEU A 62 -24.34 -19.60 -16.10
C LEU A 62 -23.27 -20.40 -16.84
N LEU A 63 -22.46 -21.19 -16.10
CA LEU A 63 -21.43 -22.04 -16.70
C LEU A 63 -22.06 -23.14 -17.55
N ARG A 64 -23.11 -23.81 -17.04
CA ARG A 64 -23.84 -24.85 -17.78
C ARG A 64 -24.40 -24.31 -19.10
N PHE A 65 -25.05 -23.15 -19.04
CA PHE A 65 -25.62 -22.50 -20.22
C PHE A 65 -24.56 -22.22 -21.29
N ILE A 66 -23.44 -21.60 -20.92
CA ILE A 66 -22.36 -21.28 -21.86
C ILE A 66 -21.66 -22.53 -22.40
N CYS A 67 -21.46 -23.55 -21.56
CA CYS A 67 -20.87 -24.82 -21.99
C CYS A 67 -21.76 -25.54 -23.00
N ASN A 68 -23.09 -25.50 -22.82
CA ASN A 68 -24.06 -26.04 -23.77
C ASN A 68 -24.10 -25.23 -25.07
N LEU A 69 -24.13 -23.90 -24.98
CA LEU A 69 -24.26 -23.00 -26.13
C LEU A 69 -23.06 -23.11 -27.08
N PHE A 70 -21.84 -23.19 -26.55
CA PHE A 70 -20.61 -23.20 -27.35
C PHE A 70 -19.94 -24.57 -27.45
N HIS A 71 -20.57 -25.62 -26.90
CA HIS A 71 -20.00 -26.95 -26.76
C HIS A 71 -18.58 -26.88 -26.17
N LEU A 72 -18.47 -26.36 -24.95
CA LEU A 72 -17.20 -26.21 -24.24
C LEU A 72 -17.12 -27.19 -23.08
N SER A 73 -15.91 -27.70 -22.82
CA SER A 73 -15.62 -28.36 -21.54
C SER A 73 -15.70 -27.34 -20.40
N PRO A 74 -16.12 -27.73 -19.18
CA PRO A 74 -16.29 -26.81 -18.05
C PRO A 74 -15.05 -25.99 -17.72
N SER A 75 -13.88 -26.61 -17.80
CA SER A 75 -12.59 -25.96 -17.56
C SER A 75 -12.28 -24.85 -18.58
N VAL A 76 -12.56 -25.08 -19.86
CA VAL A 76 -12.40 -24.08 -20.92
C VAL A 76 -13.47 -22.98 -20.78
N GLY A 77 -14.68 -23.32 -20.34
CA GLY A 77 -15.71 -22.33 -19.99
C GLY A 77 -15.26 -21.37 -18.87
N LEU A 78 -14.63 -21.89 -17.81
CA LEU A 78 -14.06 -21.06 -16.75
C LEU A 78 -12.89 -20.20 -17.24
N GLN A 79 -12.02 -20.73 -18.11
CA GLN A 79 -10.97 -19.94 -18.77
C GLN A 79 -11.54 -18.82 -19.63
N LEU A 80 -12.63 -19.09 -20.36
CA LEU A 80 -13.34 -18.08 -21.15
C LEU A 80 -13.89 -16.97 -20.25
N PHE A 81 -14.50 -17.30 -19.12
CA PHE A 81 -14.98 -16.29 -18.16
C PHE A 81 -13.85 -15.45 -17.59
N SER A 82 -12.72 -16.07 -17.26
CA SER A 82 -11.54 -15.36 -16.81
C SER A 82 -10.99 -14.40 -17.88
N LEU A 83 -10.89 -14.85 -19.14
CA LEU A 83 -10.42 -14.02 -20.25
C LEU A 83 -11.39 -12.88 -20.58
N ILE A 84 -12.70 -13.13 -20.58
CA ILE A 84 -13.73 -12.08 -20.73
C ILE A 84 -13.59 -11.06 -19.60
N GLY A 85 -13.39 -11.53 -18.36
CA GLY A 85 -13.17 -10.66 -17.20
C GLY A 85 -11.94 -9.76 -17.36
N VAL A 86 -10.82 -10.31 -17.82
CA VAL A 86 -9.58 -9.58 -18.14
C VAL A 86 -9.83 -8.54 -19.23
N CYS A 87 -10.41 -8.94 -20.37
CA CYS A 87 -10.67 -8.04 -21.50
C CYS A 87 -11.64 -6.92 -21.13
N LEU A 88 -12.72 -7.24 -20.43
CA LEU A 88 -13.73 -6.27 -20.02
C LEU A 88 -13.19 -5.28 -18.98
N SER A 89 -12.38 -5.76 -18.04
CA SER A 89 -11.70 -4.89 -17.06
C SER A 89 -10.67 -3.98 -17.73
N ALA A 90 -9.85 -4.51 -18.65
CA ALA A 90 -8.88 -3.71 -19.41
C ALA A 90 -9.56 -2.66 -20.30
N LEU A 91 -10.67 -3.04 -20.97
CA LEU A 91 -11.46 -2.12 -21.78
C LEU A 91 -12.07 -1.00 -20.92
N ALA A 92 -12.63 -1.34 -19.75
CA ALA A 92 -13.22 -0.36 -18.83
C ALA A 92 -12.16 0.55 -18.17
N ILE A 93 -10.92 0.07 -18.02
CA ILE A 93 -9.79 0.91 -17.63
C ILE A 93 -9.43 1.88 -18.75
N HIS A 94 -9.38 1.43 -20.01
CA HIS A 94 -8.99 2.29 -21.12
C HIS A 94 -10.08 3.30 -21.51
N LYS A 95 -11.35 2.88 -21.48
CA LYS A 95 -12.51 3.71 -21.85
C LYS A 95 -13.38 4.00 -20.61
N PRO A 96 -13.38 5.26 -20.12
CA PRO A 96 -14.24 5.66 -19.01
C PRO A 96 -15.73 5.42 -19.25
N GLU A 97 -16.19 5.45 -20.50
CA GLU A 97 -17.59 5.21 -20.91
C GLU A 97 -18.07 3.79 -20.55
N CYS A 98 -17.14 2.83 -20.48
CA CYS A 98 -17.43 1.45 -20.12
C CYS A 98 -17.49 1.24 -18.59
N GLN A 99 -17.22 2.26 -17.76
CA GLN A 99 -17.26 2.18 -16.30
C GLN A 99 -18.68 2.36 -15.74
N ASN A 100 -19.60 1.48 -16.14
CA ASN A 100 -21.01 1.54 -15.79
C ASN A 100 -21.47 0.33 -14.95
N LEU A 101 -22.69 0.40 -14.41
CA LEU A 101 -23.32 -0.66 -13.61
C LEU A 101 -23.24 -2.03 -14.29
N ILE A 102 -23.56 -2.10 -15.58
CA ILE A 102 -23.65 -3.36 -16.34
C ILE A 102 -22.28 -4.04 -16.35
N THR A 103 -21.22 -3.28 -16.66
CA THR A 103 -19.85 -3.80 -16.65
C THR A 103 -19.47 -4.41 -15.30
N PHE A 104 -19.70 -3.71 -14.19
CA PHE A 104 -19.36 -4.23 -12.86
C PHE A 104 -20.21 -5.44 -12.46
N LEU A 105 -21.51 -5.44 -12.78
CA LEU A 105 -22.37 -6.60 -12.54
C LEU A 105 -21.95 -7.81 -13.38
N THR A 106 -21.59 -7.62 -14.66
CA THR A 106 -21.05 -8.69 -15.50
C THR A 106 -19.76 -9.25 -14.92
N LEU A 107 -18.82 -8.40 -14.51
CA LEU A 107 -17.57 -8.83 -13.85
C LEU A 107 -17.86 -9.60 -12.55
N TYR A 108 -18.81 -9.14 -11.76
CA TYR A 108 -19.27 -9.83 -10.55
C TYR A 108 -19.83 -11.22 -10.85
N PHE A 109 -20.75 -11.37 -11.80
CA PHE A 109 -21.33 -12.68 -12.14
C PHE A 109 -20.28 -13.66 -12.70
N LEU A 110 -19.37 -13.18 -13.53
CA LEU A 110 -18.25 -13.98 -14.05
C LEU A 110 -17.35 -14.46 -12.91
N TYR A 111 -16.93 -13.55 -12.02
CA TYR A 111 -16.05 -13.91 -10.91
C TYR A 111 -16.75 -14.82 -9.89
N ARG A 112 -18.03 -14.55 -9.58
CA ARG A 112 -18.84 -15.37 -8.68
C ARG A 112 -18.97 -16.81 -9.18
N THR A 113 -19.14 -17.00 -10.49
CA THR A 113 -19.22 -18.34 -11.07
C THR A 113 -17.90 -19.09 -10.91
N ILE A 114 -16.76 -18.41 -11.07
CA ILE A 114 -15.43 -19.00 -10.80
C ILE A 114 -15.27 -19.30 -9.30
N TYR A 115 -15.71 -18.40 -8.42
CA TYR A 115 -15.65 -18.57 -6.97
C TYR A 115 -16.46 -19.80 -6.50
N GLU A 116 -17.70 -19.94 -6.98
CA GLU A 116 -18.55 -21.10 -6.66
C GLU A 116 -18.01 -22.41 -7.23
N ALA A 117 -17.49 -22.39 -8.47
CA ALA A 117 -16.87 -23.57 -9.08
C ALA A 117 -15.56 -23.97 -8.39
N GLY A 118 -14.82 -22.99 -7.85
CA GLY A 118 -13.51 -23.23 -7.27
C GLY A 118 -13.52 -23.77 -5.84
N GLY A 119 -14.65 -23.62 -5.12
CA GLY A 119 -14.87 -24.23 -3.81
C GLY A 119 -13.73 -23.98 -2.82
N VAL A 120 -13.12 -25.06 -2.32
CA VAL A 120 -12.04 -25.03 -1.32
C VAL A 120 -10.87 -24.15 -1.74
N PHE A 121 -10.55 -24.06 -3.04
CA PHE A 121 -9.46 -23.22 -3.53
C PHE A 121 -9.84 -21.74 -3.67
N MET A 122 -11.12 -21.38 -3.61
CA MET A 122 -11.59 -20.00 -3.82
C MET A 122 -12.27 -19.39 -2.59
N TYR A 123 -12.71 -20.18 -1.61
CA TYR A 123 -13.46 -19.72 -0.42
C TYR A 123 -12.57 -19.01 0.63
N TYR A 124 -11.81 -18.01 0.19
CA TYR A 124 -11.03 -17.16 1.05
C TYR A 124 -11.71 -15.80 1.27
N GLN A 125 -11.31 -15.12 2.34
CA GLN A 125 -11.88 -13.81 2.72
C GLN A 125 -11.65 -12.73 1.67
N TRP A 126 -10.52 -12.77 0.94
CA TRP A 126 -10.26 -11.80 -0.11
C TRP A 126 -11.20 -11.94 -1.30
N ASP A 127 -11.48 -13.17 -1.75
CA ASP A 127 -12.41 -13.42 -2.86
C ASP A 127 -13.84 -12.99 -2.49
N ALA A 128 -14.29 -13.36 -1.28
CA ALA A 128 -15.59 -12.95 -0.75
C ALA A 128 -15.72 -11.43 -0.65
N PHE A 129 -14.68 -10.74 -0.15
CA PHE A 129 -14.67 -9.28 -0.06
C PHE A 129 -14.65 -8.60 -1.43
N LEU A 130 -13.92 -9.16 -2.41
CA LEU A 130 -13.92 -8.64 -3.78
C LEU A 130 -15.29 -8.75 -4.43
N LEU A 131 -15.99 -9.87 -4.26
CA LEU A 131 -17.37 -10.01 -4.73
C LEU A 131 -18.30 -8.99 -4.09
N GLU A 132 -18.28 -8.89 -2.76
CA GLU A 132 -19.13 -7.98 -2.01
C GLU A 132 -18.85 -6.51 -2.38
N SER A 133 -17.59 -6.08 -2.34
CA SER A 133 -17.20 -4.71 -2.72
C SER A 133 -17.54 -4.37 -4.18
N THR A 134 -17.47 -5.33 -5.10
CA THR A 134 -17.83 -5.09 -6.51
C THR A 134 -19.30 -4.72 -6.65
N VAL A 135 -20.21 -5.28 -5.84
CA VAL A 135 -21.62 -4.88 -5.84
C VAL A 135 -21.79 -3.44 -5.35
N TYR A 136 -21.08 -3.03 -4.30
CA TYR A 136 -21.11 -1.66 -3.79
C TYR A 136 -20.54 -0.65 -4.80
N VAL A 137 -19.44 -1.02 -5.49
CA VAL A 137 -18.85 -0.20 -6.56
C VAL A 137 -19.74 -0.18 -7.80
N ALA A 138 -20.46 -1.25 -8.11
CA ALA A 138 -21.44 -1.27 -9.20
C ALA A 138 -22.57 -0.26 -8.96
N VAL A 139 -23.05 -0.13 -7.71
CA VAL A 139 -24.02 0.89 -7.32
C VAL A 139 -23.45 2.30 -7.46
N LEU A 140 -22.18 2.52 -7.11
CA LEU A 140 -21.49 3.80 -7.35
C LEU A 140 -21.40 4.14 -8.85
N ALA A 141 -21.17 3.13 -9.69
CA ALA A 141 -21.15 3.27 -11.15
C ALA A 141 -22.54 3.48 -11.78
N TRP A 142 -23.62 3.28 -11.01
CA TRP A 142 -24.98 3.49 -11.48
C TRP A 142 -25.39 4.96 -11.47
N PHE A 143 -24.93 5.72 -10.47
CA PHE A 143 -25.30 7.13 -10.36
C PHE A 143 -24.61 7.97 -11.42
N ASP A 144 -25.36 8.84 -12.08
CA ASP A 144 -24.79 9.97 -12.83
C ASP A 144 -24.15 10.95 -11.84
N ASP A 145 -23.10 11.66 -12.28
CA ASP A 145 -22.37 12.63 -11.45
C ASP A 145 -23.33 13.61 -10.75
N GLY A 146 -23.38 13.58 -9.42
CA GLY A 146 -24.43 14.29 -8.69
C GLY A 146 -24.42 14.13 -7.17
N PRO A 147 -25.42 14.71 -6.46
CA PRO A 147 -25.53 14.56 -5.01
C PRO A 147 -25.77 13.11 -4.56
N ALA A 148 -26.29 12.26 -5.45
CA ALA A 148 -26.55 10.85 -5.17
C ALA A 148 -25.28 9.99 -5.03
N ASP A 149 -24.14 10.42 -5.60
CA ASP A 149 -22.84 9.76 -5.40
C ASP A 149 -22.48 9.65 -3.91
N SER A 150 -22.89 10.64 -3.10
CA SER A 150 -22.65 10.65 -1.65
C SER A 150 -23.33 9.47 -0.94
N VAL A 151 -24.46 8.95 -1.45
CA VAL A 151 -25.17 7.80 -0.89
C VAL A 151 -24.39 6.50 -1.13
N ALA A 152 -23.92 6.30 -2.36
CA ALA A 152 -23.12 5.13 -2.72
C ALA A 152 -21.75 5.14 -2.02
N LEU A 153 -21.07 6.30 -2.00
CA LEU A 153 -19.78 6.46 -1.30
C LEU A 153 -19.92 6.19 0.20
N PHE A 154 -20.99 6.68 0.84
CA PHE A 154 -21.25 6.38 2.24
C PHE A 154 -21.43 4.89 2.51
N SER A 155 -22.04 4.16 1.58
CA SER A 155 -22.26 2.72 1.72
C SER A 155 -20.97 1.91 1.60
N ILE A 156 -20.04 2.37 0.75
CA ILE A 156 -18.66 1.85 0.73
C ILE A 156 -17.97 2.09 2.07
N VAL A 157 -18.16 3.26 2.69
CA VAL A 157 -17.64 3.55 4.03
C VAL A 157 -18.24 2.61 5.08
N ALA A 158 -19.56 2.36 5.04
CA ALA A 158 -20.21 1.42 5.95
C ALA A 158 -19.71 -0.03 5.77
N LEU A 159 -19.51 -0.47 4.53
CA LEU A 159 -18.85 -1.74 4.21
C LEU A 159 -17.45 -1.84 4.84
N LEU A 160 -16.63 -0.80 4.69
CA LEU A 160 -15.28 -0.74 5.26
C LEU A 160 -15.28 -0.82 6.79
N VAL A 161 -16.16 -0.05 7.43
CA VAL A 161 -16.32 -0.07 8.90
C VAL A 161 -16.57 -1.50 9.38
N ARG A 162 -17.52 -2.19 8.75
CA ARG A 162 -17.86 -3.57 9.08
C ARG A 162 -16.67 -4.51 8.88
N VAL A 163 -16.04 -4.51 7.71
CA VAL A 163 -14.96 -5.45 7.37
C VAL A 163 -13.79 -5.29 8.33
N ILE A 164 -13.36 -4.05 8.57
CA ILE A 164 -12.22 -3.75 9.45
C ILE A 164 -12.56 -4.10 10.91
N PHE A 165 -13.74 -3.69 11.39
CA PHE A 165 -14.18 -3.98 12.74
C PHE A 165 -14.30 -5.48 13.01
N MET A 166 -14.92 -6.23 12.09
CA MET A 166 -15.06 -7.68 12.22
C MET A 166 -13.70 -8.39 12.27
N ASN A 167 -12.73 -7.94 11.46
CA ASN A 167 -11.36 -8.47 11.48
C ASN A 167 -10.67 -8.23 12.83
N GLY A 168 -10.82 -7.05 13.42
CA GLY A 168 -10.24 -6.74 14.73
C GLY A 168 -10.95 -7.45 15.88
N ALA A 169 -12.25 -7.25 15.99
CA ALA A 169 -13.03 -7.73 17.13
C ALA A 169 -13.05 -9.27 17.23
N SER A 170 -13.04 -9.98 16.09
CA SER A 170 -13.03 -11.44 16.09
C SER A 170 -11.75 -12.06 16.67
N LYS A 171 -10.63 -11.32 16.72
CA LYS A 171 -9.37 -11.77 17.34
C LYS A 171 -9.51 -11.94 18.85
N LEU A 172 -10.15 -10.97 19.53
CA LEU A 172 -10.37 -11.02 20.98
C LEU A 172 -11.59 -11.88 21.35
N LEU A 173 -12.67 -11.85 20.54
CA LEU A 173 -13.84 -12.70 20.73
C LEU A 173 -13.53 -14.20 20.59
N SER A 174 -12.46 -14.57 19.88
CA SER A 174 -11.99 -15.95 19.77
C SER A 174 -11.55 -16.59 21.09
N LYS A 175 -11.31 -15.79 22.15
CA LYS A 175 -10.70 -16.24 23.42
C LYS A 175 -9.29 -16.85 23.26
N CYS A 176 -8.60 -16.61 22.14
CA CYS A 176 -7.24 -17.10 21.93
C CYS A 176 -6.24 -16.42 22.90
N PRO A 177 -5.47 -17.17 23.72
CA PRO A 177 -4.55 -16.59 24.70
C PRO A 177 -3.47 -15.69 24.08
N ALA A 178 -2.99 -16.00 22.88
CA ALA A 178 -1.94 -15.23 22.22
C ALA A 178 -2.36 -13.77 21.91
N TRP A 179 -3.64 -13.57 21.56
CA TRP A 179 -4.19 -12.23 21.37
C TRP A 179 -4.35 -11.51 22.72
N TRP A 180 -4.91 -12.17 23.73
CA TRP A 180 -5.08 -11.58 25.06
C TRP A 180 -3.76 -11.22 25.76
N ASN A 181 -2.70 -12.00 25.54
CA ASN A 181 -1.36 -11.76 26.09
C ASN A 181 -0.49 -10.83 25.23
N LEU A 182 -1.02 -10.29 24.11
CA LEU A 182 -0.29 -9.43 23.16
C LEU A 182 0.91 -10.10 22.45
N THR A 183 1.06 -11.42 22.56
CA THR A 183 2.14 -12.22 21.95
C THR A 183 1.78 -12.78 20.57
N ALA A 184 0.62 -12.44 20.03
CA ALA A 184 0.14 -12.99 18.76
C ALA A 184 1.12 -12.77 17.59
N LEU A 185 1.77 -11.61 17.54
CA LEU A 185 2.77 -11.28 16.51
C LEU A 185 4.11 -12.01 16.69
N ASP A 186 4.35 -12.69 17.81
CA ASP A 186 5.53 -13.54 17.97
C ASP A 186 5.46 -14.75 17.02
N TYR A 187 4.26 -15.28 16.82
CA TYR A 187 4.01 -16.46 15.99
C TYR A 187 3.56 -16.08 14.58
N HIS A 188 2.76 -15.02 14.45
CA HIS A 188 2.09 -14.65 13.20
C HIS A 188 3.04 -14.53 12.00
N PHE A 189 4.22 -13.92 12.19
CA PHE A 189 5.15 -13.72 11.08
C PHE A 189 5.65 -15.03 10.45
N GLU A 190 5.79 -16.08 11.26
CA GLU A 190 6.26 -17.39 10.83
C GLU A 190 5.11 -18.29 10.36
N SER A 191 3.98 -18.27 11.08
CA SER A 191 2.86 -19.19 10.84
C SER A 191 1.90 -18.79 9.72
N GLN A 192 2.03 -17.59 9.13
CA GLN A 192 1.18 -17.13 8.03
C GLN A 192 1.21 -18.06 6.80
N PRO A 193 0.10 -18.46 6.15
CA PRO A 193 0.07 -19.38 5.01
C PRO A 193 1.08 -19.10 3.89
N LEU A 194 1.35 -17.84 3.55
CA LEU A 194 2.35 -17.44 2.56
C LEU A 194 3.14 -16.23 3.08
N PRO A 195 4.23 -16.43 3.83
CA PRO A 195 5.01 -15.36 4.42
C PRO A 195 5.86 -14.67 3.36
N THR A 196 6.21 -13.41 3.61
CA THR A 196 7.10 -12.63 2.73
C THR A 196 8.52 -12.57 3.31
N PRO A 197 9.53 -12.10 2.54
CA PRO A 197 10.85 -11.83 3.10
C PRO A 197 10.83 -10.90 4.30
N PHE A 198 9.95 -9.90 4.31
CA PHE A 198 9.83 -8.93 5.42
C PHE A 198 9.27 -9.57 6.68
N SER A 199 8.52 -10.67 6.56
CA SER A 199 8.02 -11.41 7.71
C SER A 199 9.17 -11.94 8.58
N TRP A 200 10.24 -12.46 7.95
CA TRP A 200 11.44 -12.92 8.65
C TRP A 200 12.09 -11.77 9.46
N TYR A 201 12.28 -10.60 8.83
CA TYR A 201 12.82 -9.43 9.53
C TYR A 201 11.91 -8.94 10.67
N ALA A 202 10.59 -8.97 10.46
CA ALA A 202 9.61 -8.55 11.46
C ALA A 202 9.54 -9.52 12.65
N HIS A 203 9.79 -10.81 12.41
CA HIS A 203 9.83 -11.85 13.44
C HIS A 203 10.92 -11.57 14.49
N HIS A 204 12.09 -11.10 14.04
CA HIS A 204 13.24 -10.76 14.90
C HIS A 204 13.13 -9.40 15.60
N PHE A 205 12.03 -8.65 15.45
CA PHE A 205 11.86 -7.45 16.25
C PHE A 205 11.77 -7.79 17.74
N PRO A 206 12.25 -6.90 18.64
CA PRO A 206 12.12 -7.13 20.08
C PRO A 206 10.64 -7.32 20.49
N PRO A 207 10.34 -8.18 21.47
CA PRO A 207 8.96 -8.46 21.91
C PRO A 207 8.16 -7.19 22.24
N PHE A 208 8.80 -6.19 22.82
CA PHE A 208 8.18 -4.88 23.08
C PHE A 208 7.56 -4.23 21.84
N PHE A 209 8.28 -4.24 20.70
CA PHE A 209 7.78 -3.66 19.46
C PHE A 209 6.65 -4.49 18.86
N LYS A 210 6.71 -5.82 18.97
CA LYS A 210 5.63 -6.72 18.54
C LYS A 210 4.38 -6.52 19.38
N GLN A 211 4.49 -6.39 20.71
CA GLN A 211 3.37 -6.06 21.58
C GLN A 211 2.74 -4.69 21.24
N LEU A 212 3.58 -3.67 21.01
CA LEU A 212 3.12 -2.36 20.59
C LEU A 212 2.38 -2.42 19.24
N ALA A 213 2.88 -3.20 18.29
CA ALA A 213 2.22 -3.42 17.01
C ALA A 213 0.87 -4.16 17.18
N THR A 214 0.77 -5.14 18.08
CA THR A 214 -0.50 -5.80 18.42
C THR A 214 -1.52 -4.81 18.99
N ILE A 215 -1.10 -3.91 19.88
CA ILE A 215 -1.96 -2.84 20.42
C ILE A 215 -2.39 -1.89 19.30
N ALA A 216 -1.48 -1.52 18.39
CA ALA A 216 -1.80 -0.69 17.25
C ALA A 216 -2.84 -1.35 16.32
N ILE A 217 -2.77 -2.67 16.13
CA ILE A 217 -3.80 -3.44 15.39
C ILE A 217 -5.17 -3.30 16.07
N TYR A 218 -5.26 -3.45 17.40
CA TYR A 218 -6.54 -3.26 18.10
C TYR A 218 -7.06 -1.84 17.97
N TYR A 219 -6.18 -0.85 18.05
CA TYR A 219 -6.57 0.54 17.86
C TYR A 219 -7.13 0.79 16.46
N PHE A 220 -6.40 0.35 15.42
CA PHE A 220 -6.78 0.55 14.03
C PHE A 220 -8.00 -0.27 13.60
N GLU A 221 -8.14 -1.51 14.09
CA GLU A 221 -9.20 -2.41 13.65
C GLU A 221 -10.43 -2.42 14.55
N ILE A 222 -10.35 -2.07 15.83
CA ILE A 222 -11.51 -2.11 16.74
C ILE A 222 -12.01 -0.70 17.06
N ILE A 223 -11.09 0.24 17.31
CA ILE A 223 -11.49 1.56 17.82
C ILE A 223 -11.66 2.62 16.74
N LEU A 224 -10.79 2.63 15.72
CA LEU A 224 -10.93 3.59 14.62
C LEU A 224 -12.16 3.41 13.71
N PRO A 225 -12.69 2.19 13.42
CA PRO A 225 -13.75 2.02 12.42
C PRO A 225 -14.99 2.89 12.62
N PRO A 226 -15.57 3.06 13.83
CA PRO A 226 -16.71 3.97 14.02
C PRO A 226 -16.43 5.42 13.60
N LEU A 227 -15.17 5.87 13.65
CA LEU A 227 -14.78 7.23 13.23
C LEU A 227 -14.88 7.44 11.71
N PHE A 228 -14.94 6.37 10.90
CA PHE A 228 -15.06 6.45 9.45
C PHE A 228 -16.42 7.05 9.04
N LEU A 229 -17.47 6.74 9.83
CA LEU A 229 -18.85 7.20 9.59
C LEU A 229 -19.01 8.70 9.83
N ILE A 230 -18.01 9.35 10.40
CA ILE A 230 -18.13 10.71 10.87
C ILE A 230 -17.84 11.71 9.74
N PRO A 231 -18.73 12.68 9.47
CA PRO A 231 -18.59 13.62 8.35
C PRO A 231 -17.61 14.80 8.63
N VAL A 232 -16.47 14.54 9.29
CA VAL A 232 -15.44 15.58 9.54
C VAL A 232 -14.15 15.23 8.82
N ILE A 233 -13.73 16.10 7.91
CA ILE A 233 -12.61 15.84 6.99
C ILE A 233 -11.29 15.57 7.74
N HIS A 234 -10.99 16.32 8.80
CA HIS A 234 -9.73 16.16 9.54
C HIS A 234 -9.63 14.80 10.23
N VAL A 235 -10.72 14.31 10.82
CA VAL A 235 -10.78 12.98 11.43
C VAL A 235 -10.65 11.91 10.36
N ARG A 236 -11.38 12.04 9.24
CA ARG A 236 -11.29 11.11 8.12
C ARG A 236 -9.88 11.04 7.53
N TYR A 237 -9.14 12.15 7.45
CA TYR A 237 -7.74 12.13 7.01
C TYR A 237 -6.85 11.34 7.97
N VAL A 238 -6.94 11.61 9.28
CA VAL A 238 -6.14 10.89 10.28
C VAL A 238 -6.41 9.39 10.17
N VAL A 239 -7.69 9.02 10.16
CA VAL A 239 -8.13 7.62 10.08
C VAL A 239 -7.73 6.97 8.76
N PHE A 240 -7.86 7.69 7.64
CA PHE A 240 -7.39 7.26 6.32
C PHE A 240 -5.89 6.92 6.35
N PHE A 241 -5.04 7.83 6.84
CA PHE A 241 -3.59 7.58 6.86
C PHE A 241 -3.20 6.46 7.83
N CYS A 242 -3.86 6.37 8.99
CA CYS A 242 -3.67 5.25 9.92
C CYS A 242 -4.01 3.91 9.27
N GLN A 243 -5.15 3.83 8.58
CA GLN A 243 -5.58 2.59 7.94
C GLN A 243 -4.70 2.23 6.73
N ILE A 244 -4.29 3.21 5.92
CA ILE A 244 -3.32 3.00 4.83
C ILE A 244 -2.01 2.44 5.37
N LEU A 245 -1.49 3.00 6.47
CA LEU A 245 -0.29 2.50 7.12
C LEU A 245 -0.45 1.02 7.52
N LEU A 246 -1.56 0.66 8.17
CA LEU A 246 -1.83 -0.73 8.55
C LEU A 246 -1.86 -1.65 7.32
N MET A 247 -2.60 -1.29 6.27
CA MET A 247 -2.73 -2.11 5.05
C MET A 247 -1.40 -2.30 4.32
N ILE A 248 -0.52 -1.29 4.33
CA ILE A 248 0.83 -1.41 3.76
C ILE A 248 1.69 -2.34 4.60
N LEU A 249 1.68 -2.20 5.93
CA LEU A 249 2.47 -3.05 6.82
C LEU A 249 2.04 -4.53 6.75
N THR A 250 0.73 -4.80 6.69
CA THR A 250 0.22 -6.17 6.54
C THR A 250 0.53 -6.75 5.16
N MET A 251 0.55 -5.93 4.11
CA MET A 251 0.94 -6.36 2.76
C MET A 251 2.44 -6.65 2.66
N LEU A 252 3.28 -5.84 3.32
CA LEU A 252 4.72 -6.08 3.34
C LEU A 252 5.06 -7.38 4.06
N THR A 253 4.35 -7.71 5.14
CA THR A 253 4.64 -8.87 6.00
C THR A 253 3.91 -10.16 5.59
N GLY A 254 2.88 -10.09 4.74
CA GLY A 254 2.08 -11.26 4.37
C GLY A 254 1.43 -11.21 2.99
N ASN A 255 1.44 -12.34 2.26
CA ASN A 255 0.79 -12.47 0.96
C ASN A 255 -0.72 -12.78 1.10
N ASN A 256 -1.52 -11.76 1.40
CA ASN A 256 -2.99 -11.88 1.59
C ASN A 256 -3.80 -11.67 0.29
N GLY A 257 -3.25 -12.12 -0.86
CA GLY A 257 -3.86 -11.92 -2.17
C GLY A 257 -4.10 -10.44 -2.49
N PHE A 258 -5.34 -10.07 -2.84
CA PHE A 258 -5.75 -8.71 -3.16
C PHE A 258 -6.56 -8.01 -2.05
N PHE A 259 -6.63 -8.60 -0.84
CA PHE A 259 -7.43 -8.06 0.28
C PHE A 259 -7.04 -6.62 0.64
N ASN A 260 -5.75 -6.41 0.94
CA ASN A 260 -5.23 -5.12 1.39
C ASN A 260 -5.37 -4.04 0.31
N TYR A 261 -5.17 -4.38 -0.96
CA TYR A 261 -5.34 -3.45 -2.09
C TYR A 261 -6.80 -2.99 -2.21
N ASN A 262 -7.75 -3.91 -2.04
CA ASN A 262 -9.16 -3.58 -2.09
C ASN A 262 -9.56 -2.61 -0.98
N ILE A 263 -9.10 -2.86 0.26
CA ILE A 263 -9.32 -1.91 1.36
C ILE A 263 -8.69 -0.54 1.04
N ILE A 264 -7.45 -0.49 0.55
CA ILE A 264 -6.76 0.77 0.19
C ILE A 264 -7.55 1.58 -0.85
N ILE A 265 -8.08 0.93 -1.88
CA ILE A 265 -8.85 1.60 -2.94
C ILE A 265 -10.16 2.14 -2.39
N LEU A 266 -10.89 1.34 -1.60
CA LEU A 266 -12.15 1.77 -1.02
C LEU A 266 -11.96 2.86 0.04
N LEU A 267 -10.81 2.89 0.75
CA LEU A 267 -10.48 3.94 1.73
C LEU A 267 -10.44 5.33 1.10
N VAL A 268 -10.23 5.46 -0.22
CA VAL A 268 -10.31 6.73 -0.93
C VAL A 268 -11.67 7.41 -0.75
N SER A 269 -12.74 6.64 -0.49
CA SER A 269 -14.07 7.18 -0.11
C SER A 269 -14.03 8.05 1.15
N LEU A 270 -13.05 7.86 2.06
CA LEU A 270 -12.86 8.70 3.24
C LEU A 270 -12.37 10.11 2.90
N LEU A 271 -11.76 10.33 1.73
CA LEU A 271 -11.25 11.65 1.33
C LEU A 271 -12.36 12.62 0.91
N GLU A 272 -13.60 12.14 0.77
CA GLU A 272 -14.78 12.97 0.55
C GLU A 272 -15.57 13.15 1.84
N THR A 273 -15.94 14.39 2.18
CA THR A 273 -16.97 14.61 3.21
C THR A 273 -18.35 14.53 2.58
N PRO A 274 -19.24 13.66 3.09
CA PRO A 274 -20.63 13.67 2.67
C PRO A 274 -21.25 15.05 2.96
N ARG A 275 -22.07 15.54 2.04
CA ARG A 275 -22.71 16.86 2.17
C ARG A 275 -23.80 16.79 3.23
N VAL A 276 -23.52 17.31 4.42
CA VAL A 276 -24.43 17.35 5.57
C VAL A 276 -24.88 18.78 5.88
N PRO A 277 -26.07 18.99 6.48
CA PRO A 277 -26.58 20.32 6.82
C PRO A 277 -25.70 21.06 7.85
N VAL A 278 -25.76 22.39 7.82
CA VAL A 278 -25.01 23.33 8.66
C VAL A 278 -25.48 23.18 10.12
N GLY A 279 -24.83 22.28 10.88
CA GLY A 279 -25.19 21.95 12.27
C GLY A 279 -24.71 20.56 12.73
N ALA A 280 -24.48 19.65 11.78
CA ALA A 280 -23.87 18.33 12.02
C ALA A 280 -22.50 18.36 12.76
N PRO A 281 -21.64 19.40 12.65
CA PRO A 281 -20.35 19.40 13.36
C PRO A 281 -20.44 19.39 14.89
N LEU A 282 -21.47 20.01 15.49
CA LEU A 282 -21.64 20.07 16.95
C LEU A 282 -22.12 18.73 17.53
N LEU A 283 -23.07 18.08 16.87
CA LEU A 283 -23.49 16.73 17.23
C LEU A 283 -22.32 15.74 17.06
N SER A 284 -21.53 15.92 16.00
CA SER A 284 -20.29 15.18 15.82
C SER A 284 -19.32 15.45 16.98
N ALA A 285 -19.09 16.71 17.40
CA ALA A 285 -18.28 17.11 18.58
C ALA A 285 -18.60 16.33 19.86
N LEU A 286 -19.89 16.17 20.18
CA LEU A 286 -20.34 15.44 21.36
C LEU A 286 -20.12 13.93 21.23
N VAL A 287 -20.42 13.35 20.06
CA VAL A 287 -20.13 11.94 19.76
C VAL A 287 -18.61 11.68 19.80
N PHE A 288 -17.79 12.62 19.29
CA PHE A 288 -16.33 12.55 19.29
C PHE A 288 -15.72 12.60 20.69
N GLY A 289 -16.18 13.52 21.54
CA GLY A 289 -15.70 13.62 22.92
C GLY A 289 -15.96 12.34 23.70
N LYS A 290 -17.15 11.76 23.51
CA LYS A 290 -17.53 10.49 24.14
C LYS A 290 -16.74 9.30 23.58
N LEU A 291 -16.62 9.16 22.26
CA LEU A 291 -15.87 8.06 21.65
C LEU A 291 -14.38 8.13 21.98
N GLY A 292 -13.80 9.34 21.99
CA GLY A 292 -12.42 9.59 22.39
C GLY A 292 -12.16 9.34 23.88
N TYR A 293 -13.10 9.70 24.75
CA TYR A 293 -13.06 9.36 26.17
C TYR A 293 -13.13 7.83 26.38
N ASP A 294 -14.09 7.18 25.74
CA ASP A 294 -14.28 5.73 25.85
C ASP A 294 -13.07 4.96 25.31
N LEU A 295 -12.43 5.46 24.24
CA LEU A 295 -11.17 4.96 23.71
C LEU A 295 -10.01 5.04 24.73
N ALA A 296 -9.89 6.16 25.46
CA ALA A 296 -8.83 6.36 26.44
C ALA A 296 -9.04 5.57 27.75
N HIS A 297 -10.30 5.24 28.09
CA HIS A 297 -10.65 4.68 29.40
C HIS A 297 -11.04 3.19 29.38
N ARG A 298 -11.56 2.65 28.26
CA ARG A 298 -12.17 1.30 28.22
C ARG A 298 -11.29 0.17 27.67
N MET A 299 -10.14 0.46 27.08
CA MET A 299 -9.09 -0.55 26.81
C MET A 299 -7.76 -0.16 27.48
N PRO A 300 -7.70 -0.18 28.82
CA PRO A 300 -6.48 0.19 29.52
C PRO A 300 -5.38 -0.85 29.28
N VAL A 301 -4.26 -0.39 28.73
CA VAL A 301 -3.02 -1.16 28.65
C VAL A 301 -2.11 -0.71 29.78
N LYS A 302 -1.65 -1.63 30.62
CA LYS A 302 -0.72 -1.35 31.70
C LYS A 302 0.71 -1.65 31.24
N LEU A 303 1.62 -0.73 31.49
CA LEU A 303 3.05 -0.96 31.33
C LEU A 303 3.57 -1.66 32.60
N VAL A 304 4.20 -2.81 32.44
CA VAL A 304 4.84 -3.56 33.51
C VAL A 304 6.35 -3.56 33.25
N THR A 305 7.11 -3.00 34.19
CA THR A 305 8.57 -3.01 34.17
C THR A 305 9.07 -4.05 35.16
N THR A 306 9.81 -5.05 34.68
CA THR A 306 10.57 -5.98 35.53
C THR A 306 12.04 -5.56 35.51
N GLU A 307 12.72 -5.67 36.65
CA GLU A 307 14.14 -5.30 36.77
C GLU A 307 14.99 -6.12 35.79
N GLY A 308 15.76 -5.44 34.94
CA GLY A 308 16.69 -6.07 33.98
C GLY A 308 16.11 -6.48 32.62
N SER A 309 14.80 -6.28 32.34
CA SER A 309 14.20 -6.56 31.03
C SER A 309 13.54 -5.31 30.41
N LEU A 310 13.28 -5.35 29.10
CA LEU A 310 12.50 -4.30 28.44
C LEU A 310 11.07 -4.27 29.03
N PRO A 311 10.45 -3.08 29.15
CA PRO A 311 9.07 -2.98 29.62
C PRO A 311 8.14 -3.83 28.76
N SER A 312 7.12 -4.44 29.36
CA SER A 312 6.10 -5.21 28.66
C SER A 312 4.71 -4.60 28.85
N PHE A 313 3.83 -4.82 27.89
CA PHE A 313 2.45 -4.37 27.97
C PHE A 313 1.54 -5.52 28.39
N VAL A 314 0.57 -5.23 29.26
CA VAL A 314 -0.48 -6.17 29.65
C VAL A 314 -1.84 -5.52 29.42
N LEU A 315 -2.74 -6.26 28.78
CA LEU A 315 -4.11 -5.83 28.54
C LEU A 315 -4.92 -6.02 29.84
N ASN A 316 -5.32 -4.92 30.48
CA ASN A 316 -6.06 -4.96 31.75
C ASN A 316 -7.57 -4.98 31.50
N LEU A 317 -8.05 -6.04 30.82
CA LEU A 317 -9.44 -6.16 30.42
C LEU A 317 -9.91 -7.61 30.57
N SER A 318 -11.13 -7.82 31.06
CA SER A 318 -11.75 -9.14 31.13
C SER A 318 -12.55 -9.43 29.85
N TYR A 319 -12.74 -10.71 29.53
CA TYR A 319 -13.54 -11.12 28.37
C TYR A 319 -14.98 -10.58 28.43
N ASP A 320 -15.67 -10.67 29.58
CA ASP A 320 -17.04 -10.16 29.73
C ASP A 320 -17.11 -8.64 29.53
N THR A 321 -16.12 -7.90 30.05
CA THR A 321 -16.02 -6.45 29.85
C THR A 321 -15.80 -6.12 28.37
N PHE A 322 -14.92 -6.86 27.68
CA PHE A 322 -14.69 -6.66 26.25
C PHE A 322 -15.91 -7.03 25.42
N GLN A 323 -16.62 -8.11 25.74
CA GLN A 323 -17.85 -8.49 25.04
C GLN A 323 -18.90 -7.39 25.13
N LYS A 324 -19.11 -6.80 26.32
CA LYS A 324 -19.99 -5.63 26.50
C LYS A 324 -19.53 -4.42 25.69
N LEU A 325 -18.21 -4.18 25.62
CA LEU A 325 -17.63 -3.12 24.82
C LEU A 325 -17.86 -3.36 23.31
N ALA A 326 -17.65 -4.58 22.83
CA ALA A 326 -17.86 -4.96 21.44
C ALA A 326 -19.34 -4.80 21.04
N ILE A 327 -20.27 -5.25 21.87
CA ILE A 327 -21.72 -5.05 21.67
C ILE A 327 -22.05 -3.56 21.58
N TYR A 328 -21.53 -2.75 22.51
CA TYR A 328 -21.71 -1.29 22.46
C TYR A 328 -21.22 -0.67 21.15
N TYR A 329 -20.04 -1.09 20.65
CA TYR A 329 -19.54 -0.60 19.37
C TYR A 329 -20.36 -1.09 18.17
N ILE A 330 -20.88 -2.32 18.20
CA ILE A 330 -21.79 -2.85 17.17
C ILE A 330 -23.05 -1.98 17.11
N ASP A 331 -23.68 -1.70 18.26
CA ASP A 331 -24.87 -0.85 18.35
C ASP A 331 -24.56 0.56 17.83
N MET A 332 -23.43 1.15 18.23
CA MET A 332 -22.99 2.45 17.76
C MET A 332 -22.77 2.48 16.23
N ILE A 333 -22.10 1.47 15.66
CA ILE A 333 -21.89 1.37 14.21
C ILE A 333 -23.22 1.32 13.47
N ILE A 334 -24.17 0.50 13.94
CA ILE A 334 -25.49 0.36 13.29
C ILE A 334 -26.28 1.66 13.40
N ILE A 335 -26.39 2.25 14.59
CA ILE A 335 -27.13 3.49 14.83
C ILE A 335 -26.53 4.64 14.01
N LEU A 336 -25.20 4.82 14.04
CA LEU A 336 -24.53 5.88 13.29
C LEU A 336 -24.67 5.67 11.79
N THR A 337 -24.58 4.42 11.31
CA THR A 337 -24.78 4.10 9.89
C THR A 337 -26.19 4.46 9.44
N ALA A 338 -27.21 4.04 10.20
CA ALA A 338 -28.61 4.34 9.92
C ALA A 338 -28.89 5.85 9.96
N LEU A 339 -28.45 6.55 11.01
CA LEU A 339 -28.63 7.99 11.18
C LEU A 339 -27.99 8.77 10.03
N MET A 340 -26.72 8.50 9.73
CA MET A 340 -26.00 9.19 8.67
C MET A 340 -26.59 8.88 7.30
N PHE A 341 -26.99 7.64 7.04
CA PHE A 341 -27.69 7.26 5.82
C PHE A 341 -28.99 8.05 5.65
N SER A 342 -29.82 8.15 6.70
CA SER A 342 -31.05 8.94 6.68
C SER A 342 -30.80 10.42 6.40
N ILE A 343 -29.78 11.01 7.03
CA ILE A 343 -29.41 12.42 6.80
C ILE A 343 -28.96 12.66 5.36
N ILE A 344 -28.06 11.81 4.84
CA ILE A 344 -27.53 11.94 3.48
C ILE A 344 -28.64 11.74 2.45
N ASN A 345 -29.52 10.76 2.67
CA ASN A 345 -30.65 10.50 1.78
C ASN A 345 -31.65 11.66 1.79
N ALA A 346 -32.04 12.16 2.97
CA ALA A 346 -32.93 13.31 3.09
C ALA A 346 -32.35 14.56 2.41
N TYR A 347 -31.06 14.85 2.62
CA TYR A 347 -30.39 15.96 1.95
C TYR A 347 -30.37 15.79 0.42
N THR A 348 -30.09 14.58 -0.06
CA THR A 348 -30.04 14.26 -1.50
C THR A 348 -31.40 14.46 -2.16
N VAL A 349 -32.48 13.97 -1.52
CA VAL A 349 -33.86 14.14 -1.99
C VAL A 349 -34.27 15.61 -1.98
N LEU A 350 -34.02 16.34 -0.89
CA LEU A 350 -34.36 17.77 -0.77
C LEU A 350 -33.64 18.63 -1.80
N LYS A 351 -32.36 18.33 -2.09
CA LYS A 351 -31.61 19.02 -3.13
C LYS A 351 -32.08 18.64 -4.54
N GLY A 352 -32.51 17.38 -4.73
CA GLY A 352 -33.11 16.90 -5.98
C GLY A 352 -34.45 17.56 -6.31
N LEU A 353 -35.17 18.09 -5.32
CA LEU A 353 -36.41 18.85 -5.51
C LEU A 353 -36.17 20.30 -5.97
N GLY A 354 -34.93 20.80 -5.93
CA GLY A 354 -34.56 22.16 -6.32
C GLY A 354 -34.27 22.32 -7.83
N SER A 355 -35.18 22.99 -8.55
CA SER A 355 -35.10 23.47 -9.95
C SER A 355 -34.93 22.41 -11.05
N GLN A 356 -36.02 22.17 -11.80
CA GLN A 356 -36.12 21.39 -13.05
C GLN A 356 -35.70 19.91 -13.05
N ALA A 357 -35.70 19.20 -11.92
CA ALA A 357 -35.48 17.76 -11.93
C ALA A 357 -36.74 17.01 -12.43
N ARG A 358 -36.61 16.25 -13.55
CA ARG A 358 -37.67 15.36 -14.05
C ARG A 358 -38.01 14.31 -12.98
N VAL A 359 -39.30 14.02 -12.78
CA VAL A 359 -39.83 12.97 -11.86
C VAL A 359 -39.06 11.64 -11.97
N SER A 360 -38.67 11.25 -13.19
CA SER A 360 -37.84 10.07 -13.45
C SER A 360 -36.53 10.03 -12.66
N LYS A 361 -35.84 11.17 -12.48
CA LYS A 361 -34.60 11.24 -11.68
C LYS A 361 -34.86 11.04 -10.19
N ILE A 362 -35.98 11.54 -9.68
CA ILE A 362 -36.36 11.40 -8.26
C ILE A 362 -36.69 9.93 -7.97
N VAL A 363 -37.49 9.29 -8.83
CA VAL A 363 -37.84 7.86 -8.71
C VAL A 363 -36.57 7.00 -8.79
N HIS A 364 -35.67 7.31 -9.71
CA HIS A 364 -34.40 6.61 -9.84
C HIS A 364 -33.55 6.73 -8.56
N VAL A 365 -33.35 7.94 -8.03
CA VAL A 365 -32.59 8.17 -6.79
C VAL A 365 -33.23 7.44 -5.60
N ALA A 366 -34.55 7.48 -5.47
CA ALA A 366 -35.28 6.77 -4.42
C ALA A 366 -35.11 5.24 -4.52
N PHE A 367 -35.17 4.69 -5.73
CA PHE A 367 -34.95 3.26 -5.96
C PHE A 367 -33.53 2.83 -5.58
N VAL A 368 -32.51 3.56 -6.03
CA VAL A 368 -31.13 3.20 -5.68
C VAL A 368 -30.86 3.39 -4.19
N ALA A 369 -31.42 4.43 -3.55
CA ALA A 369 -31.34 4.59 -2.11
C ALA A 369 -32.00 3.41 -1.36
N ALA A 370 -33.13 2.88 -1.86
CA ALA A 370 -33.76 1.68 -1.29
C ALA A 370 -32.89 0.43 -1.47
N CYS A 371 -32.27 0.23 -2.64
CA CYS A 371 -31.32 -0.87 -2.87
C CYS A 371 -30.13 -0.78 -1.91
N VAL A 372 -29.59 0.43 -1.74
CA VAL A 372 -28.48 0.69 -0.82
C VAL A 372 -28.87 0.43 0.64
N LEU A 373 -30.09 0.84 1.04
CA LEU A 373 -30.61 0.56 2.37
C LEU A 373 -30.66 -0.95 2.64
N LEU A 374 -31.19 -1.72 1.68
CA LEU A 374 -31.24 -3.18 1.78
C LEU A 374 -29.84 -3.80 1.88
N LEU A 375 -28.87 -3.32 1.06
CA LEU A 375 -27.48 -3.77 1.13
C LEU A 375 -26.86 -3.54 2.51
N ASN A 376 -27.09 -2.36 3.12
CA ASN A 376 -26.57 -2.05 4.45
C ASN A 376 -27.28 -2.88 5.55
N ILE A 377 -28.60 -3.07 5.46
CA ILE A 377 -29.37 -3.89 6.42
C ILE A 377 -28.84 -5.33 6.39
N TYR A 378 -28.87 -5.99 5.24
CA TYR A 378 -28.40 -7.38 5.14
C TYR A 378 -26.90 -7.51 5.39
N GLY A 379 -26.11 -6.51 4.97
CA GLY A 379 -24.68 -6.43 5.26
C GLY A 379 -24.38 -6.35 6.75
N SER A 380 -25.24 -5.73 7.57
CA SER A 380 -25.03 -5.64 9.02
C SER A 380 -25.35 -6.93 9.79
N VAL A 381 -26.02 -7.92 9.18
CA VAL A 381 -26.36 -9.19 9.84
C VAL A 381 -25.11 -9.95 10.34
N PRO A 382 -24.04 -10.14 9.56
CA PRO A 382 -22.78 -10.70 10.06
C PRO A 382 -22.20 -10.00 11.30
N LEU A 383 -22.37 -8.68 11.41
CA LEU A 383 -21.89 -7.88 12.54
C LEU A 383 -22.72 -8.21 13.80
N LEU A 384 -24.05 -8.26 13.67
CA LEU A 384 -24.97 -8.64 14.73
C LEU A 384 -24.71 -10.06 15.27
N ARG A 385 -24.29 -10.96 14.38
CA ARG A 385 -23.96 -12.36 14.73
C ARG A 385 -22.65 -12.51 15.49
N MET A 386 -21.87 -11.46 15.69
CA MET A 386 -20.67 -11.50 16.54
C MET A 386 -21.03 -11.55 18.03
N ASP A 387 -22.22 -11.10 18.42
CA ASP A 387 -22.75 -11.29 19.77
C ASP A 387 -23.56 -12.59 19.84
N GLU A 388 -23.21 -13.48 20.76
CA GLU A 388 -23.91 -14.76 20.97
C GLU A 388 -25.39 -14.57 21.34
N LYS A 389 -25.73 -13.57 22.14
CA LYS A 389 -27.12 -13.33 22.58
C LYS A 389 -27.99 -12.77 21.45
N LEU A 390 -27.47 -11.80 20.70
CA LEU A 390 -28.15 -11.31 19.51
C LEU A 390 -28.15 -12.35 18.38
N ALA A 391 -27.11 -13.17 18.24
CA ALA A 391 -27.08 -14.25 17.27
C ALA A 391 -28.20 -15.26 17.53
N GLN A 392 -28.48 -15.61 18.80
CA GLN A 392 -29.63 -16.45 19.17
C GLN A 392 -30.95 -15.82 18.74
N ARG A 393 -31.22 -14.55 19.12
CA ARG A 393 -32.43 -13.83 18.71
C ARG A 393 -32.57 -13.66 17.19
N THR A 394 -31.45 -13.46 16.49
CA THR A 394 -31.43 -13.33 15.03
C THR A 394 -31.67 -14.67 14.34
N ASN A 395 -31.14 -15.76 14.91
CA ASN A 395 -31.40 -17.13 14.45
C ASN A 395 -32.87 -17.53 14.65
N GLU A 396 -33.51 -17.02 15.71
CA GLU A 396 -34.92 -17.25 16.02
C GLU A 396 -35.88 -16.50 15.07
N ASN A 397 -35.43 -15.47 14.34
CA ASN A 397 -36.24 -14.80 13.33
C ASN A 397 -36.07 -15.45 11.94
N PRO A 398 -37.02 -16.28 11.48
CA PRO A 398 -36.87 -17.07 10.26
C PRO A 398 -36.78 -16.21 8.99
N MET A 399 -37.41 -15.02 8.97
CA MET A 399 -37.38 -14.11 7.83
C MET A 399 -35.99 -13.50 7.65
N ILE A 400 -35.38 -12.96 8.71
CA ILE A 400 -34.03 -12.37 8.62
C ILE A 400 -33.01 -13.42 8.18
N MET A 401 -33.12 -14.64 8.73
CA MET A 401 -32.22 -15.72 8.41
C MET A 401 -32.39 -16.24 6.97
N SER A 402 -33.61 -16.29 6.43
CA SER A 402 -33.84 -16.70 5.05
C SER A 402 -33.23 -15.70 4.06
N TYR A 403 -33.44 -14.40 4.26
CA TYR A 403 -32.86 -13.36 3.42
C TYR A 403 -31.34 -13.27 3.56
N TYR A 404 -30.80 -13.42 4.78
CA TYR A 404 -29.35 -13.48 4.99
C TYR A 404 -28.72 -14.69 4.29
N LYS A 405 -29.34 -15.87 4.36
CA LYS A 405 -28.85 -17.07 3.65
C LYS A 405 -28.78 -16.83 2.15
N ILE A 406 -29.76 -16.13 1.58
CA ILE A 406 -29.74 -15.72 0.18
C ILE A 406 -28.59 -14.72 -0.05
N ALA A 407 -28.52 -13.61 0.69
CA ALA A 407 -27.46 -12.61 0.50
C ALA A 407 -26.04 -13.21 0.63
N ASN A 408 -25.84 -14.14 1.57
CA ASN A 408 -24.58 -14.86 1.77
C ASN A 408 -24.31 -15.90 0.66
N SER A 409 -25.32 -16.60 0.14
CA SER A 409 -25.14 -17.49 -1.03
C SER A 409 -24.76 -16.70 -2.29
N TRP A 410 -25.20 -15.46 -2.38
CA TRP A 410 -24.74 -14.54 -3.42
C TRP A 410 -23.39 -13.89 -3.09
N SER A 411 -22.78 -14.12 -1.92
CA SER A 411 -21.53 -13.46 -1.48
C SER A 411 -21.64 -11.93 -1.36
N VAL A 412 -22.84 -11.43 -1.04
CA VAL A 412 -23.15 -9.99 -0.87
C VAL A 412 -23.18 -9.58 0.62
N ALA A 413 -23.16 -10.55 1.54
CA ALA A 413 -23.16 -10.31 2.98
C ALA A 413 -22.29 -11.35 3.71
N ASN A 414 -20.96 -11.17 3.68
CA ASN A 414 -20.03 -12.18 4.20
C ASN A 414 -19.58 -11.90 5.65
N PRO A 415 -19.26 -12.94 6.44
CA PRO A 415 -18.57 -12.78 7.71
C PRO A 415 -17.05 -12.64 7.51
N TYR A 416 -16.42 -11.76 8.28
CA TYR A 416 -14.98 -11.50 8.26
C TYR A 416 -14.30 -11.84 9.59
N GLY A 417 -13.01 -12.19 9.54
CA GLY A 417 -12.21 -12.45 10.73
C GLY A 417 -10.97 -13.26 10.42
N THR A 418 -9.89 -12.57 10.07
CA THR A 418 -8.62 -13.21 9.70
C THR A 418 -7.81 -13.56 10.96
N TYR A 419 -7.21 -14.76 11.00
CA TYR A 419 -6.36 -15.23 12.09
C TYR A 419 -7.00 -15.11 13.49
N ARG A 420 -8.30 -15.46 13.60
CA ARG A 420 -9.05 -15.44 14.88
C ARG A 420 -8.32 -16.23 15.96
N HIS A 421 -7.89 -17.44 15.63
CA HIS A 421 -7.00 -18.26 16.44
C HIS A 421 -5.62 -18.25 15.80
N MET A 422 -4.59 -17.92 16.60
CA MET A 422 -3.21 -18.02 16.16
C MET A 422 -2.80 -19.48 16.13
N THR A 423 -2.54 -20.00 14.93
CA THR A 423 -1.95 -21.32 14.73
C THR A 423 -0.43 -21.21 14.62
N GLY A 424 0.27 -22.32 14.87
CA GLY A 424 1.74 -22.40 14.79
C GLY A 424 2.52 -21.98 16.03
N GLN A 425 1.98 -22.15 17.24
CA GLN A 425 2.74 -21.93 18.50
C GLN A 425 3.99 -22.81 18.63
N HIS A 426 3.99 -23.96 17.94
CA HIS A 426 5.10 -24.92 17.91
C HIS A 426 5.82 -24.91 16.55
N GLY A 427 5.73 -23.81 15.81
CA GLY A 427 6.22 -23.71 14.45
C GLY A 427 5.12 -23.92 13.42
N ARG A 428 5.50 -23.67 12.17
CA ARG A 428 4.58 -23.68 11.03
C ARG A 428 4.45 -25.12 10.48
N PRO A 429 3.25 -25.73 10.46
CA PRO A 429 3.07 -27.07 9.94
C PRO A 429 3.17 -27.07 8.41
N GLU A 430 4.05 -27.91 7.86
CA GLU A 430 4.29 -27.97 6.43
C GLU A 430 4.38 -29.42 5.94
N ILE A 431 3.52 -29.75 4.99
CA ILE A 431 3.56 -31.04 4.29
C ILE A 431 4.68 -30.99 3.24
N VAL A 432 5.58 -31.98 3.29
CA VAL A 432 6.63 -32.22 2.29
C VAL A 432 6.31 -33.54 1.58
N ILE A 433 6.07 -33.46 0.26
CA ILE A 433 5.78 -34.63 -0.58
C ILE A 433 7.09 -35.14 -1.16
N GLU A 434 7.33 -36.45 -1.01
CA GLU A 434 8.50 -37.14 -1.56
C GLU A 434 8.05 -38.24 -2.52
N GLY A 435 8.71 -38.31 -3.67
CA GLY A 435 8.51 -39.37 -4.66
C GLY A 435 9.73 -40.27 -4.81
N ALA A 436 9.53 -41.51 -5.22
CA ALA A 436 10.62 -42.43 -5.55
C ALA A 436 10.24 -43.40 -6.69
N PRO A 437 11.22 -43.85 -7.50
CA PRO A 437 11.01 -44.89 -8.50
C PRO A 437 10.89 -46.29 -7.88
N ASN A 438 11.59 -46.53 -6.76
CA ASN A 438 11.57 -47.78 -5.98
C ASN A 438 11.31 -47.47 -4.51
N PHE A 439 10.82 -48.44 -3.74
CA PHE A 439 10.54 -48.27 -2.31
C PHE A 439 11.81 -47.90 -1.51
N ASP A 440 12.95 -48.47 -1.88
CA ASP A 440 14.27 -48.22 -1.27
C ASP A 440 14.85 -46.83 -1.61
N GLY A 441 14.20 -46.08 -2.51
CA GLY A 441 14.62 -44.75 -2.94
C GLY A 441 15.39 -44.73 -4.27
N PRO A 442 16.08 -43.62 -4.59
CA PRO A 442 16.17 -42.39 -3.80
C PRO A 442 14.84 -41.63 -3.75
N TRP A 443 14.47 -41.18 -2.55
CA TRP A 443 13.31 -40.31 -2.34
C TRP A 443 13.69 -38.87 -2.65
N LYS A 444 12.93 -38.22 -3.56
CA LYS A 444 13.16 -36.84 -4.00
C LYS A 444 11.97 -35.97 -3.59
N GLU A 445 12.24 -34.83 -2.95
CA GLU A 445 11.23 -33.84 -2.55
C GLU A 445 10.64 -33.12 -3.79
N ILE A 446 9.35 -32.82 -3.73
CA ILE A 446 8.62 -32.04 -4.75
C ILE A 446 8.43 -30.62 -4.24
N GLU A 447 8.91 -29.62 -4.98
CA GLU A 447 8.87 -28.22 -4.56
C GLU A 447 7.73 -27.43 -5.22
N PHE A 448 7.03 -26.65 -4.40
CA PHE A 448 5.93 -25.78 -4.81
C PHE A 448 6.41 -24.36 -5.18
N LYS A 449 5.53 -23.54 -5.75
CA LYS A 449 5.88 -22.23 -6.34
C LYS A 449 6.13 -21.14 -5.32
N ALA A 450 5.38 -21.09 -4.24
CA ALA A 450 5.39 -20.01 -3.25
C ALA A 450 5.38 -20.53 -1.80
N LYS A 451 4.83 -21.72 -1.56
CA LYS A 451 4.88 -22.36 -0.23
C LYS A 451 6.33 -22.62 0.21
N PRO A 452 6.67 -22.46 1.51
CA PRO A 452 7.96 -22.89 2.03
C PRO A 452 8.29 -24.36 1.71
N GLY A 453 9.54 -24.60 1.30
CA GLY A 453 10.03 -25.90 0.87
C GLY A 453 11.47 -26.09 1.30
N SER A 454 12.42 -25.91 0.39
CA SER A 454 13.85 -25.95 0.74
C SER A 454 14.21 -24.94 1.83
N ILE A 455 15.03 -25.38 2.80
CA ILE A 455 15.45 -24.57 3.94
C ILE A 455 16.30 -23.35 3.57
N SER A 456 16.99 -23.41 2.44
CA SER A 456 17.80 -22.30 1.92
C SER A 456 16.98 -21.30 1.10
N ARG A 457 15.73 -21.65 0.75
CA ARG A 457 14.87 -20.80 -0.08
C ARG A 457 14.23 -19.71 0.77
N ARG A 458 14.47 -18.46 0.40
CA ARG A 458 13.79 -17.31 1.00
C ARG A 458 12.28 -17.34 0.69
N PRO A 459 11.41 -16.85 1.58
CA PRO A 459 10.00 -16.63 1.25
C PRO A 459 9.87 -15.64 0.07
N ASP A 460 8.83 -15.77 -0.75
CA ASP A 460 8.63 -14.92 -1.93
C ASP A 460 7.53 -13.87 -1.72
N PHE A 461 7.66 -12.72 -2.40
CA PHE A 461 6.60 -11.72 -2.48
C PHE A 461 5.77 -11.99 -3.75
N VAL A 462 4.56 -12.51 -3.60
CA VAL A 462 3.74 -13.01 -4.73
C VAL A 462 2.51 -12.13 -4.99
N SER A 463 2.06 -11.40 -3.96
CA SER A 463 0.93 -10.48 -4.05
C SER A 463 1.10 -9.45 -5.18
N PRO A 464 0.08 -9.17 -6.03
CA PRO A 464 -1.33 -9.54 -5.92
C PRO A 464 -1.68 -10.92 -6.51
N HIS A 465 -0.72 -11.65 -7.10
CA HIS A 465 -0.95 -13.03 -7.51
C HIS A 465 -1.15 -13.92 -6.28
N HIS A 466 -2.06 -14.89 -6.38
CA HIS A 466 -2.38 -15.80 -5.29
C HIS A 466 -2.34 -17.26 -5.77
N PRO A 467 -1.24 -17.99 -5.48
CA PRO A 467 -1.11 -19.41 -5.75
C PRO A 467 -2.04 -20.23 -4.84
N ARG A 468 -3.12 -20.75 -5.42
CA ARG A 468 -4.26 -21.33 -4.69
C ARG A 468 -3.91 -22.68 -4.08
N LEU A 469 -3.13 -23.50 -4.79
CA LEU A 469 -2.69 -24.81 -4.30
C LEU A 469 -1.76 -24.65 -3.09
N ASP A 470 -0.72 -23.83 -3.23
CA ASP A 470 0.28 -23.55 -2.20
C ASP A 470 -0.34 -23.02 -0.91
N ALA A 471 -1.27 -22.07 -1.01
CA ALA A 471 -2.00 -21.56 0.15
C ALA A 471 -2.87 -22.66 0.81
N GLN A 472 -3.50 -23.52 0.01
CA GLN A 472 -4.37 -24.57 0.53
C GLN A 472 -3.60 -25.72 1.20
N MET A 473 -2.34 -25.95 0.79
CA MET A 473 -1.46 -26.94 1.43
C MET A 473 -1.18 -26.61 2.90
N TYR A 474 -1.16 -25.33 3.27
CA TYR A 474 -1.05 -24.91 4.68
C TYR A 474 -2.26 -25.41 5.50
N TYR A 475 -3.48 -25.17 5.01
CA TYR A 475 -4.70 -25.62 5.70
C TYR A 475 -4.83 -27.14 5.73
N ALA A 476 -4.33 -27.84 4.70
CA ALA A 476 -4.30 -29.30 4.73
C ALA A 476 -3.37 -29.85 5.83
N ALA A 477 -2.26 -29.15 6.12
CA ALA A 477 -1.31 -29.55 7.16
C ALA A 477 -1.90 -29.48 8.59
N GLU A 478 -2.96 -28.69 8.79
CA GLU A 478 -3.68 -28.63 10.08
C GLU A 478 -4.67 -29.80 10.29
N GLY A 479 -5.00 -30.55 9.23
CA GLY A 479 -5.91 -31.70 9.27
C GLY A 479 -5.23 -33.00 8.84
N THR A 480 -6.00 -34.06 8.63
CA THR A 480 -5.47 -35.35 8.16
C THR A 480 -5.57 -35.49 6.64
N TYR A 481 -4.73 -36.33 6.02
CA TYR A 481 -4.76 -36.48 4.55
C TYR A 481 -6.09 -37.03 4.03
N GLN A 482 -6.80 -37.85 4.81
CA GLN A 482 -8.10 -38.42 4.44
C GLN A 482 -9.22 -37.38 4.43
N GLN A 483 -9.11 -36.34 5.26
CA GLN A 483 -10.06 -35.22 5.30
C GLN A 483 -9.88 -34.25 4.12
N ASN A 484 -8.80 -34.41 3.34
CA ASN A 484 -8.43 -33.52 2.25
C ASN A 484 -8.49 -34.23 0.89
N PRO A 485 -9.68 -34.32 0.24
CA PRO A 485 -9.82 -35.00 -1.06
C PRO A 485 -8.91 -34.44 -2.15
N PHE A 486 -8.68 -33.12 -2.15
CA PHE A 486 -7.81 -32.47 -3.13
C PHE A 486 -6.34 -32.91 -2.98
N PHE A 487 -5.89 -33.22 -1.76
CA PHE A 487 -4.52 -33.66 -1.50
C PHE A 487 -4.29 -35.08 -2.02
N LEU A 488 -5.23 -35.99 -1.76
CA LEU A 488 -5.17 -37.35 -2.33
C LEU A 488 -5.26 -37.33 -3.87
N SER A 489 -6.04 -36.42 -4.44
CA SER A 489 -6.05 -36.16 -5.88
C SER A 489 -4.71 -35.65 -6.40
N LEU A 490 -4.06 -34.72 -5.70
CA LEU A 490 -2.73 -34.22 -6.02
C LEU A 490 -1.71 -35.37 -6.07
N VAL A 491 -1.69 -36.20 -5.02
CA VAL A 491 -0.82 -37.38 -4.94
C VAL A 491 -1.02 -38.30 -6.14
N TYR A 492 -2.27 -38.64 -6.46
CA TYR A 492 -2.61 -39.46 -7.64
C TYR A 492 -2.10 -38.84 -8.94
N HIS A 493 -2.37 -37.56 -9.17
CA HIS A 493 -2.00 -36.89 -10.42
C HIS A 493 -0.49 -36.71 -10.60
N LEU A 494 0.24 -36.52 -9.50
CA LEU A 494 1.70 -36.51 -9.51
C LEU A 494 2.23 -37.90 -9.93
N MET A 495 1.73 -39.00 -9.36
CA MET A 495 2.16 -40.37 -9.75
C MET A 495 1.88 -40.70 -11.22
N GLN A 496 0.82 -40.14 -11.78
CA GLN A 496 0.49 -40.28 -13.20
C GLN A 496 1.25 -39.32 -14.11
N ASN A 497 2.04 -38.38 -13.56
CA ASN A 497 2.71 -37.31 -14.29
C ASN A 497 1.73 -36.56 -15.20
N THR A 498 0.61 -36.13 -14.59
CA THR A 498 -0.46 -35.40 -15.29
C THR A 498 0.02 -33.98 -15.59
N THR A 499 0.19 -33.65 -16.87
CA THR A 499 0.76 -32.36 -17.33
C THR A 499 0.08 -31.13 -16.70
N GLU A 500 -1.23 -31.21 -16.53
CA GLU A 500 -2.08 -30.16 -15.98
C GLU A 500 -1.74 -29.83 -14.53
N VAL A 501 -1.64 -30.85 -13.68
CA VAL A 501 -1.35 -30.69 -12.24
C VAL A 501 0.13 -30.40 -12.02
N VAL A 502 1.02 -31.06 -12.77
CA VAL A 502 2.48 -30.83 -12.69
C VAL A 502 2.83 -29.37 -13.05
N SER A 503 2.04 -28.69 -13.87
CA SER A 503 2.23 -27.26 -14.18
C SER A 503 2.03 -26.32 -12.99
N LEU A 504 1.35 -26.79 -11.93
CA LEU A 504 1.19 -26.06 -10.67
C LEU A 504 2.41 -26.20 -9.76
N ILE A 505 3.32 -27.12 -10.05
CA ILE A 505 4.52 -27.40 -9.27
C ILE A 505 5.73 -26.70 -9.89
N GLU A 506 6.63 -26.18 -9.06
CA GLU A 506 7.85 -25.48 -9.51
C GLU A 506 8.87 -26.50 -10.02
N ASN A 507 9.32 -27.38 -9.12
CA ASN A 507 10.31 -28.40 -9.41
C ASN A 507 9.72 -29.80 -9.19
N TYR A 508 9.43 -30.48 -10.30
CA TYR A 508 8.96 -31.86 -10.30
C TYR A 508 10.09 -32.79 -10.83
N PRO A 509 10.74 -33.59 -9.96
CA PRO A 509 11.91 -34.39 -10.34
C PRO A 509 11.63 -35.50 -11.37
N PHE A 510 10.37 -35.91 -11.51
CA PHE A 510 9.96 -37.05 -12.32
C PHE A 510 9.25 -36.62 -13.63
N LYS A 511 9.61 -35.44 -14.17
CA LYS A 511 9.08 -34.95 -15.46
C LYS A 511 9.40 -35.92 -16.60
N ASN A 512 10.59 -36.51 -16.60
CA ASN A 512 11.02 -37.49 -17.59
C ASN A 512 10.37 -38.85 -17.36
N ARG A 513 9.75 -39.41 -18.41
CA ARG A 513 9.05 -40.70 -18.34
C ARG A 513 9.97 -41.92 -18.18
N SER A 514 11.29 -41.74 -18.35
CA SER A 514 12.30 -42.79 -18.17
C SER A 514 12.46 -43.21 -16.70
N GLU A 515 12.19 -42.31 -15.75
CA GLU A 515 12.21 -42.60 -14.31
C GLU A 515 10.87 -42.19 -13.68
N PRO A 516 9.79 -42.97 -13.87
CA PRO A 516 8.48 -42.62 -13.34
C PRO A 516 8.44 -42.78 -11.82
N MET A 517 7.71 -41.89 -11.16
CA MET A 517 7.38 -42.03 -9.73
C MET A 517 6.44 -43.23 -9.53
N GLN A 518 6.90 -44.26 -8.82
CA GLN A 518 6.10 -45.45 -8.49
C GLN A 518 5.58 -45.41 -7.05
N PHE A 519 6.33 -44.75 -6.17
CA PHE A 519 6.00 -44.59 -4.76
C PHE A 519 5.98 -43.11 -4.40
N VAL A 520 5.06 -42.76 -3.50
CA VAL A 520 4.91 -41.40 -2.98
C VAL A 520 4.56 -41.48 -1.50
N ARG A 521 5.14 -40.58 -0.71
CA ARG A 521 4.82 -40.41 0.71
C ARG A 521 4.76 -38.93 1.05
N ALA A 522 4.17 -38.60 2.18
CA ALA A 522 4.15 -37.24 2.67
C ALA A 522 4.55 -37.20 4.14
N LYS A 523 5.42 -36.25 4.48
CA LYS A 523 5.91 -36.03 5.84
C LYS A 523 5.43 -34.68 6.34
N LEU A 524 5.12 -34.60 7.63
CA LEU A 524 4.81 -33.35 8.31
C LEU A 524 6.06 -32.85 9.02
N TYR A 525 6.44 -31.62 8.72
CA TYR A 525 7.52 -30.90 9.39
C TYR A 525 6.97 -29.65 10.06
N MET A 526 7.60 -29.24 11.16
CA MET A 526 7.44 -27.89 11.69
C MET A 526 8.57 -27.03 11.16
N TYR A 527 8.23 -25.96 10.46
CA TYR A 527 9.17 -25.00 9.93
C TYR A 527 9.30 -23.82 10.89
N HIS A 528 10.54 -23.38 11.05
CA HIS A 528 10.92 -22.23 11.85
C HIS A 528 11.81 -21.26 11.06
N PHE A 529 11.69 -19.97 11.31
CA PHE A 529 12.67 -19.01 10.85
C PHE A 529 13.99 -19.20 11.60
N THR A 530 15.09 -19.09 10.86
CA THR A 530 16.46 -19.14 11.41
C THR A 530 16.84 -17.83 12.08
N ASP A 531 17.81 -17.88 12.98
CA ASP A 531 18.36 -16.69 13.63
C ASP A 531 19.24 -15.84 12.70
N ILE A 532 19.39 -14.56 13.06
CA ILE A 532 20.23 -13.61 12.32
C ILE A 532 21.69 -14.11 12.33
N GLY A 533 22.23 -14.41 11.15
CA GLY A 533 23.61 -14.86 10.96
C GLY A 533 23.74 -16.31 10.47
N GLU A 534 22.65 -17.08 10.49
CA GLU A 534 22.62 -18.40 9.86
C GLU A 534 22.55 -18.32 8.33
N LYS A 535 23.04 -19.37 7.65
CA LYS A 535 23.10 -19.42 6.18
C LYS A 535 21.73 -19.68 5.53
N ASN A 536 20.87 -20.43 6.21
CA ASN A 536 19.54 -20.81 5.72
C ASN A 536 18.48 -19.82 6.20
N TRP A 537 17.32 -19.82 5.54
CA TRP A 537 16.16 -18.99 5.93
C TRP A 537 15.20 -19.73 6.85
N TRP A 538 15.20 -21.07 6.75
CA TRP A 538 14.35 -21.93 7.55
C TRP A 538 15.17 -23.01 8.25
N ARG A 539 14.69 -23.37 9.43
CA ARG A 539 14.96 -24.64 10.09
C ARG A 539 13.69 -25.49 10.00
N ARG A 540 13.81 -26.81 9.89
CA ARG A 540 12.65 -27.70 9.94
C ARG A 540 12.90 -28.88 10.86
N ASP A 541 11.91 -29.23 11.67
CA ASP A 541 11.96 -30.37 12.57
C ASP A 541 10.87 -31.38 12.17
N PHE A 542 11.28 -32.63 11.92
CA PHE A 542 10.36 -33.70 11.53
C PHE A 542 9.41 -34.03 12.70
N GLN A 543 8.11 -34.13 12.40
CA GLN A 543 7.11 -34.50 13.39
C GLN A 543 6.65 -35.94 13.19
N GLU A 544 5.99 -36.19 12.07
CA GLU A 544 5.36 -37.49 11.79
C GLU A 544 5.24 -37.73 10.28
N GLU A 545 4.95 -38.99 9.94
CA GLU A 545 4.58 -39.35 8.57
C GLU A 545 3.11 -39.00 8.33
N TYR A 546 2.88 -37.90 7.61
CA TYR A 546 1.54 -37.38 7.32
C TYR A 546 0.72 -38.35 6.48
N MET A 547 1.34 -38.98 5.48
CA MET A 547 0.71 -40.00 4.64
C MET A 547 1.73 -41.12 4.39
N PRO A 548 1.36 -42.38 4.67
CA PRO A 548 2.25 -43.51 4.47
C PRO A 548 2.58 -43.71 2.98
N PRO A 549 3.64 -44.46 2.64
CA PRO A 549 4.03 -44.70 1.27
C PRO A 549 2.92 -45.40 0.46
N PHE A 550 2.43 -44.73 -0.57
CA PHE A 550 1.46 -45.29 -1.51
C PHE A 550 2.17 -45.73 -2.80
N ASN A 551 1.75 -46.88 -3.33
CA ASN A 551 2.16 -47.35 -4.65
C ASN A 551 1.17 -46.86 -5.72
N LYS A 552 1.64 -46.80 -6.98
CA LYS A 552 0.86 -46.28 -8.11
C LYS A 552 -0.45 -47.02 -8.37
N GLY A 553 -0.56 -48.27 -7.91
CA GLY A 553 -1.73 -49.14 -8.06
C GLY A 553 -2.62 -49.26 -6.80
N ASN A 554 -2.50 -48.36 -5.83
CA ASN A 554 -3.23 -48.47 -4.55
C ASN A 554 -4.76 -48.45 -4.78
N GLN A 555 -5.42 -49.59 -4.54
CA GLN A 555 -6.86 -49.75 -4.75
C GLN A 555 -7.69 -48.88 -3.80
N ALA A 556 -7.24 -48.66 -2.56
CA ALA A 556 -7.94 -47.82 -1.59
C ALA A 556 -7.97 -46.35 -2.04
N LEU A 557 -6.84 -45.85 -2.56
CA LEU A 557 -6.76 -44.50 -3.15
C LEU A 557 -7.72 -44.37 -4.34
N MET A 558 -7.71 -45.33 -5.26
CA MET A 558 -8.60 -45.31 -6.42
C MET A 558 -10.07 -45.35 -6.01
N LYS A 559 -10.44 -46.20 -5.04
CA LYS A 559 -11.80 -46.27 -4.51
C LYS A 559 -12.24 -44.94 -3.91
N PHE A 560 -11.39 -44.32 -3.09
CA PHE A 560 -11.67 -43.01 -2.49
C PHE A 560 -11.88 -41.91 -3.55
N LEU A 561 -11.04 -41.88 -4.60
CA LEU A 561 -11.16 -40.88 -5.66
C LEU A 561 -12.43 -41.05 -6.51
N VAL A 562 -12.90 -42.28 -6.69
CA VAL A 562 -14.18 -42.58 -7.36
C VAL A 562 -15.37 -42.20 -6.47
N GLU A 563 -15.33 -42.53 -5.18
CA GLU A 563 -16.38 -42.16 -4.20
C GLU A 563 -16.55 -40.64 -4.08
N ASN A 564 -15.44 -39.90 -4.11
CA ASN A 564 -15.45 -38.43 -4.08
C ASN A 564 -15.69 -37.79 -5.47
N LYS A 565 -16.03 -38.59 -6.50
CA LYS A 565 -16.31 -38.14 -7.87
C LYS A 565 -15.17 -37.35 -8.53
N ILE A 566 -13.93 -37.56 -8.09
CA ILE A 566 -12.73 -36.92 -8.67
C ILE A 566 -12.34 -37.65 -9.95
N ILE A 567 -12.34 -38.99 -9.91
CA ILE A 567 -12.17 -39.83 -11.09
C ILE A 567 -13.54 -40.36 -11.48
N ASN A 568 -14.07 -39.91 -12.62
CA ASN A 568 -15.36 -40.37 -13.12
C ASN A 568 -15.16 -41.39 -14.25
N ASN A 569 -15.81 -42.55 -14.15
CA ASN A 569 -15.80 -43.57 -15.22
C ASN A 569 -16.72 -43.17 -16.38
N LYS A 570 -17.67 -42.26 -16.17
CA LYS A 570 -18.53 -41.72 -17.22
C LYS A 570 -17.80 -40.60 -17.96
N LYS A 571 -17.74 -40.69 -19.29
CA LYS A 571 -17.25 -39.58 -20.14
C LYS A 571 -18.17 -38.38 -19.97
N SER A 572 -17.59 -37.20 -19.74
CA SER A 572 -18.30 -35.92 -19.68
C SER A 572 -19.15 -35.73 -20.93
N GLN A 573 -20.40 -35.27 -20.76
CA GLN A 573 -21.28 -34.87 -21.87
C GLN A 573 -20.76 -33.59 -22.57
N PHE A 574 -19.96 -32.79 -21.86
CA PHE A 574 -19.41 -31.53 -22.36
C PHE A 574 -18.07 -31.78 -23.06
N VAL A 575 -18.08 -31.78 -24.39
CA VAL A 575 -16.90 -31.99 -25.24
C VAL A 575 -16.57 -30.71 -25.99
N ASN A 576 -15.28 -30.37 -26.08
CA ASN A 576 -14.81 -29.16 -26.76
C ASN A 576 -15.08 -29.20 -28.28
N GLY A 577 -15.93 -28.29 -28.75
CA GLY A 577 -16.10 -27.93 -30.15
C GLY A 577 -14.90 -27.13 -30.72
N PRO A 578 -15.03 -26.53 -31.92
CA PRO A 578 -13.94 -25.82 -32.60
C PRO A 578 -13.34 -24.69 -31.75
N LEU A 579 -14.19 -23.87 -31.14
CA LEU A 579 -13.78 -22.77 -30.25
C LEU A 579 -12.96 -23.29 -29.08
N GLY A 580 -13.44 -24.34 -28.40
CA GLY A 580 -12.75 -24.94 -27.26
C GLY A 580 -11.39 -25.54 -27.63
N LYS A 581 -11.27 -26.15 -28.81
CA LYS A 581 -9.97 -26.65 -29.33
C LYS A 581 -8.99 -25.51 -29.58
N GLY A 582 -9.45 -24.42 -30.20
CA GLY A 582 -8.65 -23.22 -30.44
C GLY A 582 -8.16 -22.58 -29.13
N MET A 583 -9.04 -22.44 -28.14
CA MET A 583 -8.67 -21.92 -26.82
C MET A 583 -7.65 -22.80 -26.09
N LYS A 584 -7.80 -24.13 -26.17
CA LYS A 584 -6.83 -25.06 -25.58
C LYS A 584 -5.46 -24.96 -26.26
N GLN A 585 -5.42 -24.73 -27.57
CA GLN A 585 -4.18 -24.48 -28.30
C GLN A 585 -3.55 -23.13 -27.92
N TRP A 586 -4.36 -22.08 -27.79
CA TRP A 586 -3.91 -20.77 -27.30
C TRP A 586 -3.32 -20.86 -25.88
N HIS A 587 -3.99 -21.57 -24.98
CA HIS A 587 -3.50 -21.78 -23.62
C HIS A 587 -2.16 -22.53 -23.59
N ARG A 588 -1.95 -23.51 -24.48
CA ARG A 588 -0.65 -24.20 -24.60
C ARG A 588 0.46 -23.27 -25.09
N LEU A 589 0.16 -22.38 -26.03
CA LEU A 589 1.12 -21.39 -26.53
C LEU A 589 1.45 -20.32 -25.47
N THR A 590 0.47 -19.94 -24.66
CA THR A 590 0.60 -18.89 -23.63
C THR A 590 1.01 -19.40 -22.25
N GLY A 591 0.90 -20.71 -21.98
CA GLY A 591 1.19 -21.33 -20.68
C GLY A 591 2.65 -21.26 -20.22
N GLY A 592 3.57 -20.83 -21.09
CA GLY A 592 4.96 -20.52 -20.75
C GLY A 592 5.27 -19.02 -20.63
N ALA A 593 4.34 -18.14 -21.00
CA ALA A 593 4.52 -16.70 -20.86
C ALA A 593 4.00 -16.25 -19.49
N ASP A 594 4.74 -15.36 -18.83
CA ASP A 594 4.24 -14.68 -17.65
C ASP A 594 3.11 -13.73 -18.08
N LEU A 595 1.89 -14.28 -18.15
CA LEU A 595 0.67 -13.58 -18.55
C LEU A 595 0.41 -12.37 -17.64
N ILE A 596 0.87 -12.42 -16.39
CA ILE A 596 0.78 -11.29 -15.47
C ILE A 596 1.73 -10.18 -15.94
N ALA A 597 2.98 -10.50 -16.27
CA ALA A 597 3.91 -9.54 -16.87
C ALA A 597 3.40 -8.99 -18.21
N PHE A 598 2.75 -9.82 -19.04
CA PHE A 598 2.18 -9.41 -20.31
C PHE A 598 1.02 -8.41 -20.13
N PHE A 599 0.02 -8.74 -19.30
CA PHE A 599 -1.11 -7.85 -19.05
C PHE A 599 -0.69 -6.60 -18.27
N THR A 600 0.25 -6.68 -17.32
CA THR A 600 0.79 -5.50 -16.64
C THR A 600 1.56 -4.58 -17.58
N SER A 601 2.35 -5.14 -18.51
CA SER A 601 3.03 -4.34 -19.54
C SER A 601 2.03 -3.64 -20.46
N ILE A 602 0.94 -4.31 -20.84
CA ILE A 602 -0.16 -3.71 -21.60
C ILE A 602 -0.84 -2.61 -20.80
N ILE A 603 -1.12 -2.80 -19.51
CA ILE A 603 -1.67 -1.74 -18.65
C ILE A 603 -0.72 -0.54 -18.59
N VAL A 604 0.59 -0.76 -18.41
CA VAL A 604 1.58 0.33 -18.38
C VAL A 604 1.62 1.06 -19.71
N LEU A 605 1.61 0.34 -20.83
CA LEU A 605 1.54 0.91 -22.19
C LEU A 605 0.25 1.69 -22.43
N LEU A 606 -0.90 1.20 -21.96
CA LEU A 606 -2.21 1.85 -22.08
C LEU A 606 -2.41 3.02 -21.09
N MET A 607 -1.67 3.04 -19.98
CA MET A 607 -1.67 4.08 -18.95
C MET A 607 -0.66 5.20 -19.21
N VAL A 608 0.07 5.20 -20.34
CA VAL A 608 0.95 6.30 -20.72
C VAL A 608 0.10 7.51 -21.12
N GLU A 609 -0.37 8.24 -20.11
CA GLU A 609 -0.91 9.58 -20.25
C GLU A 609 0.26 10.53 -20.57
N ASP A 610 0.03 11.52 -21.44
CA ASP A 610 1.04 12.48 -21.89
C ASP A 610 1.55 13.33 -20.70
N LYS A 611 2.64 12.87 -20.07
CA LYS A 611 3.18 13.38 -18.78
C LYS A 611 3.63 14.85 -18.84
N THR A 612 3.80 15.39 -20.04
CA THR A 612 4.31 16.73 -20.35
C THR A 612 3.40 17.87 -19.85
N LYS A 613 2.10 17.60 -19.60
CA LYS A 613 1.11 18.62 -19.19
C LYS A 613 0.88 18.74 -17.68
N ARG A 614 1.63 18.00 -16.84
CA ARG A 614 1.40 17.97 -15.39
C ARG A 614 2.04 19.15 -14.66
N LEU A 615 1.31 19.74 -13.72
CA LEU A 615 1.79 20.83 -12.85
C LEU A 615 2.35 20.27 -11.53
N GLY A 616 3.48 20.82 -11.07
CA GLY A 616 4.09 20.44 -9.80
C GLY A 616 3.29 20.95 -8.60
N ARG A 617 3.28 20.23 -7.48
CA ARG A 617 2.63 20.68 -6.23
C ARG A 617 3.56 21.63 -5.45
N TRP A 618 2.98 22.48 -4.60
CA TRP A 618 3.72 23.52 -3.86
C TRP A 618 4.86 22.98 -2.97
N TYR A 619 4.73 21.74 -2.47
CA TYR A 619 5.76 21.11 -1.62
C TYR A 619 6.82 20.32 -2.38
N PHE A 620 6.70 20.16 -3.71
CA PHE A 620 7.66 19.36 -4.48
C PHE A 620 9.08 19.94 -4.45
N GLY A 621 9.21 21.27 -4.38
CA GLY A 621 10.53 21.91 -4.25
C GLY A 621 11.22 21.61 -2.93
N GLY A 622 10.44 21.44 -1.84
CA GLY A 622 10.96 21.03 -0.54
C GLY A 622 11.46 19.58 -0.53
N VAL A 623 10.65 18.67 -1.07
CA VAL A 623 11.01 17.25 -1.17
C VAL A 623 12.21 17.04 -2.10
N ALA A 624 12.21 17.69 -3.27
CA ALA A 624 13.32 17.65 -4.21
C ALA A 624 14.61 18.21 -3.59
N GLY A 625 14.50 19.33 -2.86
CA GLY A 625 15.63 19.92 -2.14
C GLY A 625 16.16 19.02 -1.02
N ALA A 626 15.28 18.31 -0.29
CA ALA A 626 15.68 17.36 0.74
C ALA A 626 16.38 16.13 0.15
N MET A 627 15.86 15.57 -0.95
CA MET A 627 16.52 14.47 -1.67
C MET A 627 17.90 14.89 -2.18
N ALA A 628 18.02 16.08 -2.78
CA ALA A 628 19.30 16.62 -3.23
C ALA A 628 20.28 16.84 -2.07
N ALA A 629 19.80 17.29 -0.92
CA ALA A 629 20.62 17.46 0.27
C ALA A 629 21.17 16.13 0.79
N VAL A 630 20.38 15.05 0.82
CA VAL A 630 20.88 13.72 1.22
C VAL A 630 22.01 13.26 0.31
N CYS A 631 21.90 13.47 -1.01
CA CYS A 631 22.95 13.09 -1.96
C CYS A 631 24.22 13.97 -1.84
N THR A 632 24.09 15.24 -1.46
CA THR A 632 25.20 16.21 -1.43
C THR A 632 25.75 16.49 -0.03
N HIS A 633 25.15 15.90 1.01
CA HIS A 633 25.53 16.10 2.41
C HIS A 633 27.02 15.81 2.71
N PRO A 634 27.67 14.77 2.13
CA PRO A 634 29.10 14.55 2.33
C PRO A 634 29.96 15.74 1.89
N LEU A 635 29.60 16.41 0.79
CA LEU A 635 30.31 17.60 0.30
C LEU A 635 30.06 18.82 1.19
N ASP A 636 28.85 18.96 1.72
CA ASP A 636 28.50 20.03 2.67
C ASP A 636 29.29 19.88 3.98
N LEU A 637 29.38 18.67 4.53
CA LEU A 637 30.14 18.39 5.76
C LEU A 637 31.63 18.69 5.58
N LEU A 638 32.23 18.21 4.48
CA LEU A 638 33.65 18.48 4.16
C LEU A 638 33.94 19.98 4.04
N LYS A 639 33.05 20.75 3.41
CA LYS A 639 33.20 22.21 3.32
C LYS A 639 33.16 22.86 4.70
N VAL A 640 32.15 22.54 5.52
CA VAL A 640 31.99 23.19 6.84
C VAL A 640 33.19 22.87 7.74
N GLN A 641 33.69 21.64 7.68
CA GLN A 641 34.89 21.22 8.39
C GLN A 641 36.14 21.99 7.93
N LEU A 642 36.31 22.25 6.63
CA LEU A 642 37.41 23.06 6.10
C LEU A 642 37.29 24.56 6.45
N GLN A 643 36.08 25.12 6.42
CA GLN A 643 35.87 26.55 6.67
C GLN A 643 36.02 26.94 8.14
N THR A 644 35.81 25.99 9.04
CA THR A 644 35.90 26.21 10.51
C THR A 644 37.24 25.69 11.08
N GLN A 645 38.22 25.38 10.22
CA GLN A 645 39.53 24.90 10.64
C GLN A 645 40.48 26.09 10.87
N GLN A 646 40.95 26.28 12.11
CA GLN A 646 41.86 27.38 12.46
C GLN A 646 43.35 26.99 12.40
N GLN A 647 43.69 25.69 12.48
CA GLN A 647 45.08 25.20 12.44
C GLN A 647 45.24 23.99 11.49
N GLY A 648 46.28 24.05 10.64
CA GLY A 648 46.67 23.00 9.68
C GLY A 648 45.88 23.00 8.38
N LYS A 649 46.57 23.25 7.24
CA LYS A 649 45.97 23.18 5.89
C LYS A 649 45.88 21.73 5.41
N LEU A 650 44.90 20.96 5.87
CA LEU A 650 44.61 19.66 5.27
C LEU A 650 43.86 19.87 3.95
N THR A 651 44.23 19.10 2.93
CA THR A 651 43.51 19.09 1.64
C THR A 651 42.22 18.25 1.74
N ILE A 652 41.22 18.50 0.88
CA ILE A 652 39.95 17.76 0.85
C ILE A 652 40.16 16.22 0.89
N PRO A 653 41.07 15.62 0.11
CA PRO A 653 41.27 14.17 0.13
C PRO A 653 41.83 13.66 1.46
N GLN A 654 42.74 14.40 2.09
CA GLN A 654 43.34 14.03 3.38
C GLN A 654 42.31 14.11 4.51
N LEU A 655 41.43 15.12 4.48
CA LEU A 655 40.33 15.25 5.43
C LEU A 655 39.32 14.11 5.28
N SER A 656 38.92 13.78 4.05
CA SER A 656 38.01 12.65 3.77
C SER A 656 38.59 11.32 4.28
N LEU A 657 39.88 11.08 4.06
CA LEU A 657 40.55 9.85 4.48
C LEU A 657 40.68 9.77 6.00
N LYS A 658 40.86 10.91 6.68
CA LYS A 658 40.87 11.00 8.15
C LYS A 658 39.50 10.71 8.76
N ILE A 659 38.43 11.28 8.20
CA ILE A 659 37.05 11.03 8.67
C ILE A 659 36.69 9.56 8.49
N TYR A 660 37.01 8.99 7.33
CA TYR A 660 36.76 7.58 7.05
C TYR A 660 37.49 6.64 8.01
N LYS A 661 38.77 6.92 8.32
CA LYS A 661 39.58 6.09 9.23
C LYS A 661 39.17 6.22 10.70
N ASN A 662 38.76 7.41 11.16
CA ASN A 662 38.47 7.65 12.57
C ASN A 662 37.03 7.33 12.96
N ASP A 663 36.06 7.74 12.12
CA ASP A 663 34.63 7.75 12.47
C ASP A 663 33.77 6.88 11.52
N GLY A 664 34.38 6.28 10.49
CA GLY A 664 33.73 5.39 9.52
C GLY A 664 32.93 6.11 8.43
N PHE A 665 32.25 5.34 7.58
CA PHE A 665 31.50 5.87 6.42
C PHE A 665 30.27 6.71 6.83
N PHE A 666 29.56 6.32 7.88
CA PHE A 666 28.35 7.03 8.32
C PHE A 666 28.62 8.42 8.89
N ALA A 667 29.87 8.71 9.29
CA ALA A 667 30.25 10.03 9.79
C ALA A 667 30.09 11.15 8.75
N PHE A 668 30.16 10.83 7.46
CA PHE A 668 29.88 11.79 6.38
C PHE A 668 28.42 12.28 6.37
N TYR A 669 27.51 11.58 7.06
CA TYR A 669 26.08 11.90 7.17
C TYR A 669 25.71 12.55 8.50
N ASN A 670 26.69 12.89 9.35
CA ASN A 670 26.43 13.61 10.60
C ASN A 670 25.74 14.96 10.32
N GLY A 671 24.59 15.20 10.97
CA GLY A 671 23.78 16.39 10.76
C GLY A 671 22.81 16.32 9.56
N VAL A 672 22.68 15.18 8.87
CA VAL A 672 21.76 15.04 7.73
C VAL A 672 20.31 15.37 8.09
N SER A 673 19.86 15.02 9.30
CA SER A 673 18.51 15.35 9.78
C SER A 673 18.26 16.87 9.81
N ALA A 674 19.27 17.67 10.15
CA ALA A 674 19.17 19.12 10.17
C ALA A 674 19.24 19.71 8.76
N SER A 675 20.05 19.11 7.88
CA SER A 675 20.08 19.47 6.45
C SER A 675 18.74 19.20 5.76
N VAL A 676 18.10 18.07 6.05
CA VAL A 676 16.76 17.74 5.56
C VAL A 676 15.71 18.72 6.10
N LEU A 677 15.71 18.98 7.41
CA LEU A 677 14.78 19.92 8.03
C LEU A 677 14.89 21.31 7.39
N ARG A 678 16.12 21.78 7.20
CA ARG A 678 16.45 23.04 6.53
C ARG A 678 15.87 23.07 5.12
N GLN A 679 15.99 22.02 4.31
CA GLN A 679 15.40 22.00 2.97
C GLN A 679 13.86 21.94 2.99
N LEU A 680 13.28 21.16 3.89
CA LEU A 680 11.84 21.04 4.03
C LEU A 680 11.19 22.35 4.51
N THR A 681 11.91 23.24 5.19
CA THR A 681 11.43 24.58 5.54
C THR A 681 11.79 25.60 4.46
N TYR A 682 13.10 25.81 4.22
CA TYR A 682 13.63 26.81 3.29
C TYR A 682 13.16 26.58 1.84
N SER A 683 13.37 25.38 1.30
CA SER A 683 13.06 25.10 -0.11
C SER A 683 11.56 24.96 -0.35
N THR A 684 10.78 24.43 0.60
CA THR A 684 9.31 24.41 0.50
C THR A 684 8.74 25.81 0.40
N THR A 685 9.17 26.75 1.27
CA THR A 685 8.66 28.12 1.27
C THR A 685 9.01 28.85 -0.02
N ARG A 686 10.27 28.80 -0.47
CA ARG A 686 10.68 29.54 -1.68
C ARG A 686 10.05 28.99 -2.97
N PHE A 687 10.05 27.65 -3.16
CA PHE A 687 9.43 27.04 -4.34
C PHE A 687 7.90 27.14 -4.28
N GLY A 688 7.31 26.98 -3.09
CA GLY A 688 5.88 27.08 -2.88
C GLY A 688 5.33 28.47 -3.23
N ILE A 689 5.98 29.54 -2.77
CA ILE A 689 5.60 30.92 -3.12
C ILE A 689 5.82 31.18 -4.61
N TYR A 690 6.99 30.85 -5.15
CA TYR A 690 7.32 31.09 -6.55
C TYR A 690 6.33 30.40 -7.52
N GLU A 691 6.06 29.11 -7.31
CA GLU A 691 5.16 28.34 -8.17
C GLU A 691 3.68 28.71 -8.00
N THR A 692 3.25 29.02 -6.77
CA THR A 692 1.83 29.36 -6.53
C THR A 692 1.46 30.70 -7.15
N VAL A 693 2.33 31.70 -7.01
CA VAL A 693 2.11 33.03 -7.61
C VAL A 693 2.23 32.95 -9.12
N LYS A 694 3.21 32.20 -9.65
CA LYS A 694 3.35 31.99 -11.10
C LYS A 694 2.10 31.36 -11.74
N LYS A 695 1.39 30.48 -11.02
CA LYS A 695 0.13 29.85 -11.49
C LYS A 695 -1.07 30.78 -11.51
N GLN A 696 -1.08 31.83 -10.70
CA GLN A 696 -2.18 32.79 -10.64
C GLN A 696 -2.07 33.89 -11.72
N LEU A 697 -0.91 34.00 -12.36
CA LEU A 697 -0.67 34.97 -13.42
C LEU A 697 -1.15 34.42 -14.79
N PRO A 698 -1.66 35.28 -15.70
CA PRO A 698 -2.14 34.84 -17.02
C PRO A 698 -1.04 34.13 -17.81
N GLN A 699 -1.33 32.94 -18.36
CA GLN A 699 -0.36 32.11 -19.10
C GLN A 699 -0.12 32.60 -20.54
N ASP A 700 -0.89 33.57 -21.03
CA ASP A 700 -0.87 33.98 -22.44
C ASP A 700 0.39 34.78 -22.84
N LYS A 701 1.23 35.20 -21.87
CA LYS A 701 2.54 35.82 -22.14
C LYS A 701 3.60 35.36 -21.11
N PRO A 702 4.84 35.05 -21.54
CA PRO A 702 5.92 34.76 -20.62
C PRO A 702 6.22 35.97 -19.73
N LEU A 703 6.32 35.76 -18.41
CA LEU A 703 6.57 36.84 -17.46
C LEU A 703 7.89 37.56 -17.77
N PRO A 704 7.92 38.91 -17.78
CA PRO A 704 9.15 39.66 -17.87
C PRO A 704 10.15 39.26 -16.79
N PHE A 705 11.45 39.26 -17.12
CA PHE A 705 12.50 38.82 -16.20
C PHE A 705 12.52 39.59 -14.86
N TYR A 706 12.23 40.90 -14.87
CA TYR A 706 12.19 41.71 -13.65
C TYR A 706 11.09 41.23 -12.68
N GLN A 707 9.94 40.79 -13.18
CA GLN A 707 8.87 40.23 -12.34
C GLN A 707 9.26 38.87 -11.76
N LYS A 708 9.92 38.01 -12.56
CA LYS A 708 10.48 36.74 -12.09
C LYS A 708 11.53 36.97 -10.99
N ALA A 709 12.39 37.97 -11.15
CA ALA A 709 13.43 38.32 -10.19
C ALA A 709 12.84 38.89 -8.88
N LEU A 710 11.86 39.79 -8.96
CA LEU A 710 11.17 40.32 -7.78
C LEU A 710 10.43 39.22 -7.02
N LEU A 711 9.70 38.35 -7.72
CA LEU A 711 9.00 37.21 -7.13
C LEU A 711 9.98 36.23 -6.47
N ALA A 712 11.09 35.89 -7.14
CA ALA A 712 12.13 35.03 -6.58
C ALA A 712 12.83 35.68 -5.38
N GLY A 713 13.04 37.00 -5.40
CA GLY A 713 13.60 37.76 -4.29
C GLY A 713 12.68 37.70 -3.06
N PHE A 714 11.37 37.96 -3.24
CA PHE A 714 10.39 37.86 -2.17
C PHE A 714 10.27 36.43 -1.61
N ALA A 715 10.15 35.43 -2.50
CA ALA A 715 10.12 34.03 -2.11
C ALA A 715 11.40 33.59 -1.37
N GLY A 716 12.56 34.10 -1.80
CA GLY A 716 13.86 33.89 -1.15
C GLY A 716 13.93 34.54 0.23
N ALA A 717 13.37 35.74 0.40
CA ALA A 717 13.32 36.42 1.68
C ALA A 717 12.47 35.65 2.70
N CYS A 718 11.24 35.29 2.32
CA CYS A 718 10.36 34.46 3.16
C CYS A 718 10.99 33.09 3.47
N GLY A 719 11.61 32.46 2.48
CA GLY A 719 12.33 31.21 2.66
C GLY A 719 13.48 31.34 3.65
N GLY A 720 14.29 32.40 3.55
CA GLY A 720 15.42 32.66 4.44
C GLY A 720 15.02 32.82 5.90
N ILE A 721 13.95 33.59 6.17
CA ILE A 721 13.42 33.78 7.53
C ILE A 721 12.94 32.44 8.11
N VAL A 722 12.13 31.69 7.36
CA VAL A 722 11.57 30.40 7.79
C VAL A 722 12.66 29.32 7.92
N GLY A 723 13.72 29.40 7.10
CA GLY A 723 14.83 28.44 7.08
C GLY A 723 15.90 28.68 8.14
N THR A 724 15.98 29.89 8.73
CA THR A 724 17.05 30.28 9.66
C THR A 724 17.21 29.32 10.86
N PRO A 725 16.13 28.86 11.53
CA PRO A 725 16.27 27.89 12.63
C PRO A 725 16.93 26.56 12.20
N GLY A 726 16.57 26.07 11.00
CA GLY A 726 17.15 24.85 10.43
C GLY A 726 18.62 25.04 10.05
N ASP A 727 18.98 26.20 9.48
CA ASP A 727 20.37 26.54 9.18
C ASP A 727 21.24 26.58 10.46
N LEU A 728 20.74 27.17 11.55
CA LEU A 728 21.47 27.26 12.83
C LEU A 728 21.76 25.88 13.41
N VAL A 729 20.73 25.02 13.51
CA VAL A 729 20.89 23.65 14.04
C VAL A 729 21.84 22.83 13.17
N ASN A 730 21.74 22.97 11.85
CA ASN A 730 22.61 22.27 10.91
C ASN A 730 24.09 22.63 11.13
N VAL A 731 24.41 23.92 11.25
CA VAL A 731 25.79 24.36 11.53
C VAL A 731 26.28 23.86 12.89
N ARG A 732 25.44 23.89 13.92
CA ARG A 732 25.82 23.39 15.26
C ARG A 732 26.08 21.89 15.28
N MET A 733 25.24 21.10 14.60
CA MET A 733 25.42 19.64 14.50
C MET A 733 26.67 19.26 13.69
N GLN A 734 26.94 19.97 12.59
CA GLN A 734 28.12 19.68 11.74
C GLN A 734 29.45 20.07 12.41
N ASN A 735 29.44 21.07 13.31
CA ASN A 735 30.61 21.50 14.06
C ASN A 735 30.81 20.76 15.39
N ASP A 736 29.86 19.93 15.81
CA ASP A 736 29.86 19.32 17.14
C ASP A 736 31.04 18.35 17.37
N SER A 737 31.46 17.65 16.32
CA SER A 737 32.60 16.72 16.35
C SER A 737 33.93 17.39 16.70
N LYS A 738 34.03 18.71 16.50
CA LYS A 738 35.24 19.51 16.77
C LYS A 738 35.37 19.96 18.22
N LEU A 739 34.27 19.95 18.98
CA LEU A 739 34.31 20.36 20.38
C LEU A 739 34.99 19.27 21.22
N PRO A 740 35.76 19.65 22.26
CA PRO A 740 36.27 18.72 23.25
C PRO A 740 35.12 17.83 23.77
N PRO A 741 35.33 16.54 24.09
CA PRO A 741 34.26 15.64 24.49
C PRO A 741 33.33 16.18 25.59
N ALA A 742 33.86 17.00 26.51
CA ALA A 742 33.11 17.65 27.58
C ALA A 742 32.18 18.81 27.14
N GLU A 743 32.45 19.43 25.98
CA GLU A 743 31.70 20.58 25.45
C GLU A 743 30.80 20.23 24.25
N ARG A 744 30.77 18.95 23.86
CA ARG A 744 29.92 18.46 22.77
C ARG A 744 28.44 18.56 23.14
N ARG A 745 27.63 19.09 22.24
CA ARG A 745 26.20 19.35 22.45
C ARG A 745 25.36 18.09 22.25
N ASN A 746 25.84 17.17 21.40
CA ASN A 746 25.30 15.84 21.14
C ASN A 746 23.78 15.84 20.90
N TYR A 747 23.30 16.70 19.98
CA TYR A 747 21.89 16.68 19.58
C TYR A 747 21.55 15.34 18.91
N LYS A 748 20.49 14.66 19.37
CA LYS A 748 20.10 13.37 18.81
C LYS A 748 19.60 13.50 17.37
N HIS A 749 18.87 14.57 17.09
CA HIS A 749 18.34 14.90 15.77
C HIS A 749 17.93 16.39 15.72
N ALA A 750 17.61 16.90 14.53
CA ALA A 750 17.31 18.32 14.32
C ALA A 750 16.20 18.88 15.24
N ILE A 751 15.13 18.12 15.49
CA ILE A 751 14.03 18.53 16.38
C ILE A 751 14.50 18.66 17.83
N ASP A 752 15.31 17.71 18.31
CA ASP A 752 15.91 17.76 19.65
C ASP A 752 16.81 19.00 19.78
N GLY A 753 17.59 19.30 18.74
CA GLY A 753 18.35 20.55 18.65
C GLY A 753 17.49 21.81 18.75
N LEU A 754 16.38 21.91 18.00
CA LEU A 754 15.50 23.08 18.06
C LEU A 754 14.84 23.25 19.45
N VAL A 755 14.37 22.15 20.04
CA VAL A 755 13.71 22.16 21.36
C VAL A 755 14.69 22.56 22.44
N ARG A 756 15.91 22.00 22.43
CA ARG A 756 16.95 22.34 23.41
C ARG A 756 17.42 23.77 23.29
N ILE A 757 17.62 24.30 22.07
CA ILE A 757 17.95 25.72 21.87
C ILE A 757 16.85 26.62 22.42
N THR A 758 15.58 26.29 22.16
CA THR A 758 14.45 27.09 22.66
C THR A 758 14.40 27.10 24.19
N ARG A 759 14.65 25.95 24.82
CA ARG A 759 14.57 25.76 26.28
C ARG A 759 15.78 26.31 27.03
N GLU A 760 16.98 26.13 26.51
CA GLU A 760 18.25 26.45 27.17
C GLU A 760 18.73 27.87 26.82
N GLU A 761 18.47 28.35 25.60
CA GLU A 761 19.02 29.61 25.09
C GLU A 761 17.96 30.67 24.72
N GLY A 762 16.68 30.29 24.72
CA GLY A 762 15.54 31.14 24.39
C GLY A 762 15.18 31.17 22.90
N PHE A 763 13.90 31.42 22.61
CA PHE A 763 13.34 31.37 21.24
C PHE A 763 14.04 32.30 20.24
N MET A 764 14.36 33.53 20.64
CA MET A 764 14.98 34.52 19.74
C MET A 764 16.38 34.10 19.27
N LYS A 765 17.08 33.27 20.05
CA LYS A 765 18.42 32.78 19.71
C LYS A 765 18.44 31.91 18.45
N MET A 766 17.31 31.32 18.07
CA MET A 766 17.15 30.52 16.86
C MET A 766 17.23 31.35 15.56
N PHE A 767 17.01 32.66 15.66
CA PHE A 767 17.07 33.59 14.54
C PHE A 767 18.40 34.37 14.48
N ASN A 768 19.39 33.96 15.26
CA ASN A 768 20.73 34.56 15.18
C ASN A 768 21.32 34.35 13.77
N GLY A 769 21.66 35.45 13.12
CA GLY A 769 22.15 35.45 11.74
C GLY A 769 21.06 35.49 10.65
N CYS A 770 19.79 35.69 11.03
CA CYS A 770 18.65 35.77 10.11
C CYS A 770 18.85 36.80 8.99
N THR A 771 19.41 37.98 9.29
CA THR A 771 19.67 39.04 8.30
C THR A 771 20.60 38.55 7.18
N MET A 772 21.75 37.99 7.55
CA MET A 772 22.72 37.45 6.58
C MET A 772 22.19 36.21 5.84
N ALA A 773 21.44 35.35 6.53
CA ALA A 773 20.81 34.19 5.90
C ALA A 773 19.77 34.62 4.85
N THR A 774 18.96 35.62 5.18
CA THR A 774 17.91 36.17 4.30
C THR A 774 18.51 36.92 3.11
N SER A 775 19.51 37.78 3.30
CA SER A 775 20.19 38.47 2.20
C SER A 775 20.82 37.49 1.21
N ARG A 776 21.48 36.44 1.72
CA ARG A 776 22.00 35.35 0.89
C ARG A 776 20.87 34.62 0.16
N ALA A 777 19.78 34.30 0.85
CA ALA A 777 18.64 33.57 0.30
C ALA A 777 17.97 34.31 -0.86
N ILE A 778 17.87 35.64 -0.80
CA ILE A 778 17.36 36.49 -1.88
C ILE A 778 18.21 36.32 -3.13
N LEU A 779 19.52 36.59 -3.05
CA LEU A 779 20.43 36.49 -4.20
C LEU A 779 20.49 35.07 -4.76
N MET A 780 20.49 34.09 -3.87
CA MET A 780 20.49 32.67 -4.21
C MET A 780 19.24 32.27 -4.99
N THR A 781 18.07 32.72 -4.55
CA THR A 781 16.78 32.35 -5.15
C THR A 781 16.59 33.05 -6.49
N ILE A 782 17.02 34.31 -6.62
CA ILE A 782 17.04 35.03 -7.91
C ILE A 782 17.96 34.29 -8.89
N GLY A 783 19.18 33.99 -8.48
CA GLY A 783 20.17 33.29 -9.30
C GLY A 783 19.73 31.87 -9.71
N GLN A 784 19.04 31.14 -8.84
CA GLN A 784 18.61 29.77 -9.13
C GLN A 784 17.27 29.69 -9.85
N LEU A 785 16.21 30.36 -9.39
CA LEU A 785 14.85 30.16 -9.92
C LEU A 785 14.59 31.03 -11.15
N SER A 786 14.90 32.33 -11.08
CA SER A 786 14.61 33.26 -12.18
C SER A 786 15.47 32.97 -13.41
N PHE A 787 16.77 32.72 -13.22
CA PHE A 787 17.66 32.39 -14.34
C PHE A 787 17.44 30.98 -14.87
N TYR A 788 17.13 29.98 -14.03
CA TYR A 788 16.76 28.65 -14.53
C TYR A 788 15.55 28.72 -15.45
N ASP A 789 14.48 29.41 -15.02
CA ASP A 789 13.27 29.57 -15.82
C ASP A 789 13.52 30.37 -17.10
N GLN A 790 14.34 31.42 -17.03
CA GLN A 790 14.71 32.23 -18.19
C GLN A 790 15.55 31.43 -19.20
N ILE A 791 16.61 30.74 -18.74
CA ILE A 791 17.50 29.95 -19.58
C ILE A 791 16.76 28.77 -20.20
N LYS A 792 15.91 28.09 -19.43
CA LYS A 792 15.04 27.01 -19.94
C LYS A 792 14.12 27.53 -21.05
N GLN A 793 13.42 28.65 -20.83
CA GLN A 793 12.53 29.24 -21.83
C GLN A 793 13.29 29.64 -23.09
N THR A 794 14.47 30.23 -22.96
CA THR A 794 15.31 30.61 -24.11
C THR A 794 15.76 29.38 -24.89
N LEU A 795 16.28 28.34 -24.22
CA LEU A 795 16.71 27.09 -24.88
C LEU A 795 15.58 26.41 -25.66
N ILE A 796 14.38 26.33 -25.07
CA ILE A 796 13.21 25.74 -25.74
C ILE A 796 12.73 26.62 -26.91
N SER A 797 12.73 27.95 -26.74
CA SER A 797 12.27 28.88 -27.78
C SER A 797 13.18 28.91 -29.02
N THR A 798 14.47 28.58 -28.86
CA THR A 798 15.42 28.52 -29.99
C THR A 798 15.26 27.28 -30.87
N GLY A 799 14.40 26.33 -30.51
CA GLY A 799 14.15 25.11 -31.28
C GLY A 799 15.29 24.07 -31.25
N VAL A 800 16.39 24.37 -30.56
CA VAL A 800 17.58 23.49 -30.47
C VAL A 800 17.40 22.38 -29.43
N ALA A 801 16.46 22.52 -28.49
CA ALA A 801 16.30 21.58 -27.38
C ALA A 801 14.82 21.33 -27.03
N GLU A 802 14.44 20.06 -26.92
CA GLU A 802 13.15 19.61 -26.36
C GLU A 802 13.16 19.67 -24.82
N ASP A 803 11.99 19.51 -24.16
CA ASP A 803 11.89 19.47 -22.69
C ASP A 803 12.40 18.14 -22.09
N ASN A 804 13.69 17.85 -22.34
CA ASN A 804 14.37 16.60 -21.99
C ASN A 804 15.33 16.78 -20.81
N LEU A 805 15.79 15.67 -20.21
CA LEU A 805 16.70 15.67 -19.05
C LEU A 805 17.98 16.48 -19.30
N GLN A 806 18.49 16.49 -20.53
CA GLN A 806 19.68 17.26 -20.93
C GLN A 806 19.44 18.78 -20.82
N THR A 807 18.27 19.26 -21.23
CA THR A 807 17.85 20.67 -21.12
C THR A 807 17.75 21.10 -19.66
N HIS A 808 17.17 20.23 -18.82
CA HIS A 808 17.10 20.42 -17.37
C HIS A 808 18.48 20.47 -16.72
N PHE A 809 19.40 19.61 -17.15
CA PHE A 809 20.77 19.59 -16.66
C PHE A 809 21.54 20.87 -17.05
N ALA A 810 21.50 21.27 -18.33
CA ALA A 810 22.20 22.45 -18.85
C ALA A 810 21.69 23.76 -18.23
N SER A 811 20.36 23.91 -18.12
CA SER A 811 19.73 25.07 -17.46
C SER A 811 20.08 25.14 -15.97
N SER A 812 20.11 23.99 -15.27
CA SER A 812 20.47 23.92 -13.84
C SER A 812 21.93 24.29 -13.57
N ILE A 813 22.87 23.83 -14.39
CA ILE A 813 24.30 24.18 -14.25
C ILE A 813 24.53 25.67 -14.48
N SER A 814 23.89 26.22 -15.51
CA SER A 814 23.99 27.64 -15.84
C SER A 814 23.41 28.50 -14.72
N ALA A 815 22.22 28.15 -14.21
CA ALA A 815 21.60 28.82 -13.08
C ALA A 815 22.44 28.70 -11.79
N ALA A 816 23.03 27.54 -11.51
CA ALA A 816 23.92 27.36 -10.37
C ALA A 816 25.18 28.25 -10.47
N SER A 817 25.72 28.42 -11.67
CA SER A 817 26.89 29.25 -11.92
C SER A 817 26.56 30.73 -11.67
N VAL A 818 25.43 31.22 -12.21
CA VAL A 818 24.95 32.58 -11.96
C VAL A 818 24.65 32.81 -10.47
N ALA A 819 23.97 31.87 -9.81
CA ALA A 819 23.69 31.94 -8.38
C ALA A 819 24.98 31.99 -7.54
N THR A 820 26.01 31.24 -7.93
CA THR A 820 27.31 31.28 -7.25
C THR A 820 27.96 32.65 -7.41
N VAL A 821 27.97 33.22 -8.62
CA VAL A 821 28.51 34.57 -8.87
C VAL A 821 27.80 35.62 -8.02
N MET A 822 26.47 35.55 -7.92
CA MET A 822 25.68 36.50 -7.13
C MET A 822 25.91 36.36 -5.61
N THR A 823 26.10 35.14 -5.11
CA THR A 823 26.19 34.89 -3.66
C THR A 823 27.61 34.94 -3.11
N GLN A 824 28.63 34.77 -3.96
CA GLN A 824 30.03 34.70 -3.54
C GLN A 824 30.55 35.93 -2.79
N PRO A 825 30.24 37.19 -3.19
CA PRO A 825 30.69 38.36 -2.44
C PRO A 825 30.19 38.38 -1.00
N LEU A 826 28.92 38.01 -0.78
CA LEU A 826 28.34 37.90 0.57
C LEU A 826 28.98 36.77 1.38
N ASP A 827 29.30 35.64 0.74
CA ASP A 827 29.94 34.50 1.41
C ASP A 827 31.37 34.85 1.87
N VAL A 828 32.12 35.61 1.07
CA VAL A 828 33.46 36.09 1.43
C VAL A 828 33.37 37.11 2.57
N MET A 829 32.45 38.07 2.50
CA MET A 829 32.27 39.06 3.57
C MET A 829 31.87 38.39 4.89
N LYS A 830 30.93 37.42 4.84
CA LYS A 830 30.52 36.65 6.02
C LYS A 830 31.71 35.92 6.66
N THR A 831 32.49 35.21 5.86
CA THR A 831 33.64 34.42 6.37
C THR A 831 34.73 35.31 6.95
N ARG A 832 35.00 36.48 6.34
CA ARG A 832 35.96 37.46 6.88
C ARG A 832 35.50 38.02 8.21
N MET A 833 34.24 38.45 8.32
CA MET A 833 33.69 38.96 9.57
C MET A 833 33.68 37.92 10.68
N MET A 834 33.46 36.65 10.36
CA MET A 834 33.49 35.55 11.34
C MET A 834 34.91 35.18 11.80
N ASN A 835 35.93 35.44 10.98
CA ASN A 835 37.32 35.12 11.29
C ASN A 835 38.11 36.31 11.86
N ALA A 836 37.53 37.50 11.85
CA ALA A 836 38.16 38.73 12.34
C ALA A 836 38.24 38.75 13.86
N ALA A 837 39.31 39.36 14.41
CA ALA A 837 39.44 39.56 15.83
C ALA A 837 38.32 40.52 16.35
N PRO A 838 37.88 40.38 17.63
CA PRO A 838 36.87 41.27 18.20
C PRO A 838 37.28 42.74 18.05
N GLY A 839 36.51 43.52 17.27
CA GLY A 839 36.76 44.95 17.02
C GLY A 839 37.51 45.29 15.72
N GLU A 840 37.96 44.30 14.94
CA GLU A 840 38.71 44.51 13.68
C GLU A 840 37.85 45.07 12.54
N PHE A 841 36.53 44.79 12.52
CA PHE A 841 35.57 45.41 11.61
C PHE A 841 34.42 46.06 12.40
N LYS A 842 34.16 47.35 12.13
CA LYS A 842 33.06 48.08 12.79
C LYS A 842 31.67 47.75 12.21
N GLY A 843 31.62 47.09 11.06
CA GLY A 843 30.37 46.65 10.42
C GLY A 843 30.56 46.06 9.02
N ILE A 844 29.44 45.70 8.38
CA ILE A 844 29.40 45.08 7.04
C ILE A 844 30.02 46.00 5.96
N LEU A 845 29.77 47.31 6.05
CA LEU A 845 30.30 48.31 5.12
C LEU A 845 31.82 48.49 5.24
N ASP A 846 32.36 48.37 6.44
CA ASP A 846 33.80 48.44 6.71
C ASP A 846 34.51 47.21 6.13
N CYS A 847 33.93 46.02 6.34
CA CYS A 847 34.39 44.77 5.69
C CYS A 847 34.28 44.83 4.16
N PHE A 848 33.24 45.47 3.62
CA PHE A 848 33.08 45.68 2.17
C PHE A 848 34.19 46.57 1.61
N MET A 849 34.41 47.75 2.21
CA MET A 849 35.44 48.69 1.77
C MET A 849 36.85 48.11 1.90
N PHE A 850 37.13 47.40 2.99
CA PHE A 850 38.38 46.66 3.16
C PHE A 850 38.58 45.60 2.07
N THR A 851 37.54 44.84 1.74
CA THR A 851 37.59 43.80 0.69
C THR A 851 37.73 44.42 -0.70
N ALA A 852 37.08 45.56 -0.95
CA ALA A 852 37.20 46.31 -2.20
C ALA A 852 38.62 46.87 -2.40
N LYS A 853 39.28 47.35 -1.33
CA LYS A 853 40.68 47.81 -1.37
C LYS A 853 41.69 46.70 -1.74
N LEU A 854 41.36 45.43 -1.46
CA LEU A 854 42.17 44.26 -1.85
C LEU A 854 41.96 43.82 -3.31
N GLY A 855 41.11 44.53 -4.05
CA GLY A 855 40.79 44.30 -5.45
C GLY A 855 39.49 43.53 -5.69
N PRO A 856 38.85 43.66 -6.87
CA PRO A 856 37.55 43.03 -7.18
C PRO A 856 37.57 41.50 -7.07
N MET A 857 38.70 40.87 -7.41
CA MET A 857 38.87 39.41 -7.29
C MET A 857 38.89 38.94 -5.83
N GLY A 858 39.10 39.84 -4.86
CA GLY A 858 39.02 39.56 -3.43
C GLY A 858 37.63 39.05 -2.99
N PHE A 859 36.56 39.47 -3.67
CA PHE A 859 35.17 39.02 -3.42
C PHE A 859 34.87 37.63 -3.99
N PHE A 860 35.70 37.12 -4.90
CA PHE A 860 35.52 35.81 -5.54
C PHE A 860 36.50 34.75 -5.02
N LYS A 861 37.27 35.05 -3.98
CA LYS A 861 38.15 34.09 -3.32
C LYS A 861 37.32 32.91 -2.80
N GLY A 862 37.66 31.69 -3.23
CA GLY A 862 36.92 30.47 -2.88
C GLY A 862 35.72 30.14 -3.78
N PHE A 863 35.65 30.75 -4.98
CA PHE A 863 34.58 30.49 -5.95
C PHE A 863 34.48 29.01 -6.37
N ILE A 864 35.60 28.37 -6.71
CA ILE A 864 35.60 26.97 -7.19
C ILE A 864 35.00 26.02 -6.13
N PRO A 865 35.42 26.03 -4.86
CA PRO A 865 34.77 25.21 -3.81
C PRO A 865 33.29 25.55 -3.59
N ALA A 866 32.90 26.83 -3.71
CA ALA A 866 31.51 27.24 -3.57
C ALA A 866 30.64 26.70 -4.71
N TRP A 867 31.14 26.80 -5.95
CA TRP A 867 30.50 26.29 -7.16
C TRP A 867 30.40 24.77 -7.17
N ALA A 868 31.49 24.06 -6.84
CA ALA A 868 31.55 22.59 -6.83
C ALA A 868 30.55 21.96 -5.85
N ARG A 869 30.12 22.71 -4.83
CA ARG A 869 29.05 22.32 -3.91
C ARG A 869 27.66 22.69 -4.43
N LEU A 870 27.53 23.89 -5.00
CA LEU A 870 26.25 24.43 -5.39
C LEU A 870 25.69 23.80 -6.67
N ALA A 871 26.55 23.52 -7.65
CA ALA A 871 26.16 22.98 -8.93
C ALA A 871 25.51 21.59 -8.80
N PRO A 872 26.13 20.59 -8.14
CA PRO A 872 25.50 19.27 -7.97
C PRO A 872 24.16 19.33 -7.24
N HIS A 873 24.08 20.13 -6.16
CA HIS A 873 22.84 20.29 -5.40
C HIS A 873 21.73 20.90 -6.26
N THR A 874 22.04 21.92 -7.06
CA THR A 874 21.06 22.61 -7.91
C THR A 874 20.54 21.69 -9.01
N VAL A 875 21.45 20.97 -9.67
CA VAL A 875 21.12 19.98 -10.71
C VAL A 875 20.20 18.90 -10.16
N LEU A 876 20.56 18.28 -9.03
CA LEU A 876 19.73 17.24 -8.40
C LEU A 876 18.38 17.79 -7.95
N THR A 877 18.33 19.01 -7.42
CA THR A 877 17.06 19.64 -6.98
C THR A 877 16.09 19.80 -8.16
N PHE A 878 16.55 20.34 -9.29
CA PHE A 878 15.66 20.55 -10.44
C PHE A 878 15.32 19.25 -11.18
N ILE A 879 16.24 18.30 -11.27
CA ILE A 879 15.94 16.97 -11.83
C ILE A 879 14.90 16.24 -10.97
N PHE A 880 15.09 16.19 -9.65
CA PHE A 880 14.10 15.58 -8.76
C PHE A 880 12.77 16.31 -8.80
N PHE A 881 12.78 17.64 -8.83
CA PHE A 881 11.56 18.43 -8.96
C PHE A 881 10.79 18.09 -10.25
N GLU A 882 11.51 17.96 -11.37
CA GLU A 882 10.92 17.60 -12.66
C GLU A 882 10.37 16.17 -12.66
N GLN A 883 11.12 15.21 -12.14
CA GLN A 883 10.64 13.82 -12.01
C GLN A 883 9.44 13.71 -11.07
N LEU A 884 9.39 14.51 -10.00
CA LEU A 884 8.22 14.62 -9.13
C LEU A 884 7.03 15.24 -9.86
N ARG A 885 7.24 16.25 -10.72
CA ARG A 885 6.21 16.86 -11.57
C ARG A 885 5.63 15.87 -12.57
N LEU A 886 6.47 15.16 -13.32
CA LEU A 886 6.03 14.21 -14.35
C LEU A 886 5.27 13.02 -13.74
N ASN A 887 5.76 12.47 -12.63
CA ASN A 887 5.19 11.26 -12.06
C ASN A 887 4.03 11.53 -11.07
N PHE A 888 4.07 12.65 -10.32
CA PHE A 888 3.12 12.93 -9.24
C PHE A 888 2.42 14.30 -9.36
N GLY A 889 2.70 15.07 -10.41
CA GLY A 889 2.01 16.32 -10.70
C GLY A 889 0.55 16.12 -11.08
N TYR A 890 -0.23 17.19 -11.03
CA TYR A 890 -1.66 17.16 -11.36
C TYR A 890 -1.93 17.80 -12.72
N SER A 891 -2.88 17.25 -13.48
CA SER A 891 -3.32 17.85 -14.74
C SER A 891 -4.19 19.09 -14.46
N PRO A 892 -3.94 20.25 -15.11
CA PRO A 892 -4.86 21.38 -15.06
C PRO A 892 -6.20 20.95 -15.66
N LEU A 893 -7.31 21.30 -14.99
CA LEU A 893 -8.64 21.14 -15.58
C LEU A 893 -8.74 22.06 -16.79
N PRO A 894 -9.37 21.64 -17.90
CA PRO A 894 -9.76 22.60 -18.93
C PRO A 894 -10.61 23.68 -18.25
N LYS A 895 -10.22 24.95 -18.43
CA LYS A 895 -11.04 26.07 -17.98
C LYS A 895 -12.38 25.93 -18.72
N ALA A 896 -13.47 25.85 -17.96
CA ALA A 896 -14.83 25.84 -18.47
C ALA A 896 -15.15 27.16 -19.18
#